data_AF-B8E2H6-F1
#
_entry.id   AF-B8E2H6-F1
#
_cell.length_a   1.000
_cell.length_b   1.000
_cell.length_c   1.000
_cell.angle_alpha   90.00
_cell.angle_beta   90.00
_cell.angle_gamma   90.00
#
_symmetry.space_group_name_H-M   'P 1'
#
loop_
_entity.id
_entity.type
_entity.pdbx_description
1 polymer ?
#
loop_
_entity_poly.entity_id
_entity_poly.type
_entity_poly.pdbx_seq_one_letter_code
_entity_poly.pdbx_strand_id
1 'polypeptide(L)'
;MISCGKVIREDENFYTLKYKCDDLISTLKRENIDEVYKGDQNLLWDAILTDLVLYFKLKEFPFKPFLHDEKLGTSDHRLTSFYDDGNRYVITEDYAGKLTGAVYINQDITYGLFYGVPIEPSEYKDLNFKLTWIANSWKDYKESLEKDKDFVKALEDLGFSWDYDNYSRISGTGFVANKEPLKRYFLRNPKAEIYYLFSKSLGWYGVVPKYSEEISLSSIYINEELKRHMEKLFITGVRGILRQIKDREKRKEVIERAKKIKTYAIKILKEEVTIADFQIKMASFIIKDLFDGVNISFNKTSEMLKIKNFCDYENKDFYYFFDLLLKNTEAFARAYNTALNKAKLPLKRFHIKNNVFQPPYFLEVFINQHGRNILTRCNIEIRNMDHEASIKLFSPHCSSETITNTKNIQSAREFLASLILSKKFPNGFALIGKAGPFMAEMRRVPRVLAVPEEGSKYAPMVDYFLGELKKEIKVVPESHLLRVSLNLLDNLKLLGDFVFRLPKFLRLYFEKTEITPEEFSQVWRRKVEEIEKIIEIIKGLEAGEYFRLAKVILWEKGFIELSERDYKLLNKLRNKGYNGEFKNLYFPESFLKVLKDLVERRRKIIDEIKSKKEEAPSYLFEERKLLEYKLLFLFAVLLRSLLQFEKSLKYLNYRPYTIILYLLSPNFIKELIKNSEVYMEKVVFKI
;
A
#
# COMPACT_ATOMS: atom_id res chain seq x y z
N MET A 1 15.62 -4.97 33.80
CA MET A 1 14.16 -5.21 33.83
C MET A 1 13.65 -5.24 32.40
N ILE A 2 13.12 -6.38 31.93
CA ILE A 2 12.46 -6.45 30.62
C ILE A 2 11.18 -5.63 30.73
N SER A 3 11.03 -4.54 29.97
CA SER A 3 9.69 -3.98 29.75
C SER A 3 8.87 -5.10 29.12
N CYS A 4 7.81 -5.56 29.77
CA CYS A 4 7.02 -6.71 29.34
C CYS A 4 6.54 -6.48 27.89
N GLY A 5 7.19 -7.11 26.91
CA GLY A 5 6.90 -6.90 25.50
C GLY A 5 5.51 -7.44 25.15
N LYS A 6 4.77 -6.71 24.31
CA LYS A 6 3.47 -7.18 23.82
C LYS A 6 3.70 -8.25 22.76
N VAL A 7 3.09 -9.42 22.92
CA VAL A 7 3.02 -10.42 21.84
C VAL A 7 2.13 -9.86 20.74
N ILE A 8 2.71 -9.61 19.57
CA ILE A 8 1.98 -9.07 18.40
C ILE A 8 1.68 -10.14 17.34
N ARG A 9 2.41 -11.26 17.39
CA ARG A 9 2.19 -12.44 16.56
C ARG A 9 2.61 -13.67 17.36
N GLU A 10 1.88 -14.76 17.17
CA GLU A 10 2.19 -16.04 17.77
C GLU A 10 1.84 -17.16 16.77
N ASP A 11 2.67 -18.19 16.75
CA ASP A 11 2.46 -19.43 16.02
C ASP A 11 2.99 -20.60 16.88
N GLU A 12 2.91 -21.82 16.37
CA GLU A 12 3.37 -23.05 17.03
C GLU A 12 4.85 -22.97 17.46
N ASN A 13 5.71 -22.29 16.69
CA ASN A 13 7.18 -22.37 16.84
C ASN A 13 7.83 -21.05 17.23
N PHE A 14 7.07 -19.96 17.29
CA PHE A 14 7.60 -18.66 17.64
C PHE A 14 6.53 -17.73 18.18
N TYR A 15 6.98 -16.66 18.81
CA TYR A 15 6.20 -15.46 19.04
C TYR A 15 7.04 -14.23 18.69
N THR A 16 6.36 -13.15 18.31
CA THR A 16 7.01 -11.87 18.04
C THR A 16 6.66 -10.91 19.15
N LEU A 17 7.67 -10.47 19.88
CA LEU A 17 7.55 -9.45 20.92
C LEU A 17 7.73 -8.07 20.32
N LYS A 18 6.84 -7.14 20.66
CA LYS A 18 6.99 -5.71 20.39
C LYS A 18 7.18 -4.95 21.69
N TYR A 19 8.22 -4.13 21.76
CA TYR A 19 8.46 -3.25 22.90
C TYR A 19 9.04 -1.91 22.46
N LYS A 20 8.80 -0.87 23.26
CA LYS A 20 9.27 0.49 22.99
C LYS A 20 10.76 0.61 23.31
N CYS A 21 11.50 1.33 22.47
CA CYS A 21 12.91 1.63 22.65
C CYS A 21 13.05 3.04 23.24
N ASP A 22 13.06 3.15 24.57
CA ASP A 22 13.24 4.46 25.23
C ASP A 22 14.65 5.02 24.99
N ASP A 23 15.67 4.16 25.07
CA ASP A 23 17.02 4.41 24.56
C ASP A 23 17.34 3.41 23.45
N LEU A 24 17.34 3.89 22.21
CA LEU A 24 17.58 3.06 21.03
C LEU A 24 18.97 2.42 21.04
N ILE A 25 20.03 3.17 21.36
CA ILE A 25 21.41 2.68 21.28
C ILE A 25 21.64 1.58 22.33
N SER A 26 21.20 1.81 23.57
CA SER A 26 21.30 0.80 24.63
C SER A 26 20.51 -0.46 24.29
N THR A 27 19.36 -0.30 23.63
CA THR A 27 18.57 -1.44 23.15
C THR A 27 19.31 -2.21 22.05
N LEU A 28 19.87 -1.53 21.05
CA LEU A 28 20.62 -2.18 19.96
C LEU A 28 21.81 -2.98 20.48
N LYS A 29 22.60 -2.40 21.38
CA LYS A 29 23.75 -3.08 22.00
C LYS A 29 23.34 -4.33 22.78
N ARG A 30 22.22 -4.28 23.51
CA ARG A 30 21.69 -5.42 24.26
C ARG A 30 21.28 -6.58 23.35
N GLU A 31 20.76 -6.28 22.18
CA GLU A 31 20.31 -7.29 21.20
C GLU A 31 21.43 -7.68 20.20
N ASN A 32 22.70 -7.32 20.49
CA ASN A 32 23.88 -7.59 19.66
C ASN A 32 23.74 -7.09 18.22
N ILE A 33 23.12 -5.92 18.06
CA ILE A 33 23.02 -5.24 16.77
C ILE A 33 24.16 -4.24 16.68
N ASP A 34 24.88 -4.27 15.57
CA ASP A 34 26.02 -3.40 15.25
C ASP A 34 25.66 -2.36 14.19
N GLU A 35 24.61 -2.60 13.39
CA GLU A 35 24.26 -1.74 12.27
C GLU A 35 22.76 -1.67 11.96
N VAL A 36 22.28 -0.45 11.72
CA VAL A 36 20.89 -0.17 11.32
C VAL A 36 20.80 0.12 9.83
N TYR A 37 19.98 -0.64 9.14
CA TYR A 37 19.65 -0.45 7.73
C TYR A 37 18.26 0.13 7.58
N LYS A 38 18.06 1.02 6.62
CA LYS A 38 16.73 1.56 6.30
C LYS A 38 16.63 1.81 4.80
N GLY A 39 15.62 1.18 4.17
CA GLY A 39 15.44 1.21 2.73
C GLY A 39 14.04 1.62 2.31
N ASP A 40 13.92 2.52 1.34
CA ASP A 40 12.65 2.94 0.76
C ASP A 40 12.68 3.04 -0.76
N GLN A 41 11.52 2.81 -1.38
CA GLN A 41 11.34 2.96 -2.84
C GLN A 41 11.13 4.43 -3.27
N ASN A 42 10.70 5.29 -2.34
CA ASN A 42 10.44 6.71 -2.58
C ASN A 42 10.94 7.56 -1.42
N LEU A 43 12.05 8.27 -1.64
CA LEU A 43 12.62 9.12 -0.59
C LEU A 43 11.73 10.32 -0.25
N LEU A 44 10.88 10.78 -1.19
CA LEU A 44 10.04 11.98 -1.01
C LEU A 44 8.70 11.71 -0.30
N TRP A 45 8.41 10.43 -0.02
CA TRP A 45 7.26 9.97 0.73
C TRP A 45 7.52 10.05 2.24
N ASP A 46 7.47 8.97 3.00
CA ASP A 46 7.69 8.93 4.46
C ASP A 46 9.15 8.65 4.84
N ALA A 47 9.97 8.32 3.85
CA ALA A 47 11.35 7.91 4.01
C ALA A 47 12.20 8.96 4.73
N ILE A 48 12.24 10.22 4.27
CA ILE A 48 13.08 11.27 4.89
C ILE A 48 12.76 11.45 6.37
N LEU A 49 11.47 11.41 6.76
CA LEU A 49 11.08 11.56 8.16
C LEU A 49 11.64 10.44 9.02
N THR A 50 11.48 9.20 8.59
CA THR A 50 11.98 8.04 9.33
C THR A 50 13.51 7.97 9.33
N ASP A 51 14.18 8.38 8.24
CA ASP A 51 15.64 8.53 8.21
C ASP A 51 16.14 9.55 9.22
N LEU A 52 15.48 10.71 9.30
CA LEU A 52 15.85 11.76 10.24
C LEU A 52 15.61 11.32 11.70
N VAL A 53 14.50 10.64 11.99
CA VAL A 53 14.25 10.05 13.31
C VAL A 53 15.38 9.12 13.72
N LEU A 54 15.77 8.21 12.83
CA LEU A 54 16.86 7.28 13.10
C LEU A 54 18.19 8.02 13.23
N TYR A 55 18.52 8.93 12.32
CA TYR A 55 19.74 9.73 12.35
C TYR A 55 19.92 10.44 13.71
N PHE A 56 18.89 11.16 14.18
CA PHE A 56 18.98 11.87 15.46
C PHE A 56 18.99 10.95 16.69
N LYS A 57 18.31 9.80 16.64
CA LYS A 57 18.30 8.83 17.76
C LYS A 57 19.52 7.92 17.81
N LEU A 58 20.16 7.64 16.67
CA LEU A 58 21.33 6.78 16.54
C LEU A 58 22.65 7.54 16.77
N LYS A 59 22.69 8.86 16.50
CA LYS A 59 23.89 9.68 16.64
C LYS A 59 25.05 9.09 15.83
N GLU A 60 26.12 8.63 16.49
CA GLU A 60 27.32 8.03 15.89
C GLU A 60 27.20 6.52 15.63
N PHE A 61 26.08 5.90 15.97
CA PHE A 61 25.85 4.47 15.72
C PHE A 61 25.74 4.19 14.20
N PRO A 62 26.33 3.09 13.67
CA PRO A 62 26.30 2.79 12.23
C PRO A 62 24.89 2.75 11.65
N PHE A 63 24.61 3.66 10.73
CA PHE A 63 23.32 3.82 10.05
C PHE A 63 23.51 3.89 8.54
N LYS A 64 22.84 3.00 7.81
CA LYS A 64 22.86 2.92 6.35
C LYS A 64 21.46 3.15 5.77
N PRO A 65 21.08 4.41 5.50
CA PRO A 65 19.91 4.71 4.70
C PRO A 65 20.20 4.46 3.22
N PHE A 66 19.23 3.89 2.51
CA PHE A 66 19.38 3.60 1.08
C PHE A 66 18.07 3.75 0.32
N LEU A 67 18.19 4.07 -0.96
CA LEU A 67 17.11 3.90 -1.92
C LEU A 67 17.04 2.43 -2.32
N HIS A 68 15.86 1.84 -2.13
CA HIS A 68 15.54 0.53 -2.68
C HIS A 68 15.37 0.67 -4.19
N ASP A 69 16.45 0.37 -4.92
CA ASP A 69 16.60 0.56 -6.36
C ASP A 69 15.78 -0.47 -7.16
N GLU A 70 14.47 -0.37 -7.04
CA GLU A 70 13.50 -1.26 -7.66
C GLU A 70 13.00 -0.70 -9.00
N LYS A 71 12.21 -1.48 -9.75
CA LYS A 71 11.53 -0.96 -10.92
C LYS A 71 10.51 0.13 -10.58
N LEU A 72 10.21 0.97 -11.58
CA LEU A 72 9.03 1.84 -11.52
C LEU A 72 7.78 0.97 -11.34
N GLY A 73 6.76 1.51 -10.68
CA GLY A 73 5.50 0.85 -10.38
C GLY A 73 4.85 0.10 -11.56
N THR A 74 3.85 -0.72 -11.30
CA THR A 74 3.19 -1.53 -12.34
C THR A 74 1.88 -0.88 -12.79
N SER A 75 1.69 -0.70 -14.09
CA SER A 75 0.42 -0.25 -14.66
C SER A 75 -0.57 -1.39 -14.87
N ASP A 76 -1.84 -1.03 -15.07
CA ASP A 76 -2.83 -1.97 -15.57
C ASP A 76 -2.62 -2.21 -17.06
N HIS A 77 -1.91 -3.29 -17.39
CA HIS A 77 -1.63 -3.73 -18.76
C HIS A 77 -2.87 -3.93 -19.64
N ARG A 78 -4.09 -3.99 -19.08
CA ARG A 78 -5.31 -4.06 -19.88
C ARG A 78 -5.70 -2.71 -20.47
N LEU A 79 -5.26 -1.60 -19.87
CA LEU A 79 -5.50 -0.27 -20.40
C LEU A 79 -4.57 0.06 -21.57
N THR A 80 -3.52 -0.73 -21.78
CA THR A 80 -2.47 -0.48 -22.78
C THR A 80 -3.03 -0.20 -24.18
N SER A 81 -4.01 -0.96 -24.65
CA SER A 81 -4.63 -0.78 -25.98
C SER A 81 -5.64 0.37 -26.06
N PHE A 82 -5.90 1.05 -24.94
CA PHE A 82 -6.84 2.17 -24.83
C PHE A 82 -6.13 3.51 -24.61
N TYR A 83 -4.80 3.57 -24.58
CA TYR A 83 -4.08 4.83 -24.59
C TYR A 83 -3.93 5.32 -26.04
N ASP A 84 -4.31 6.57 -26.31
CA ASP A 84 -4.29 7.13 -27.67
C ASP A 84 -2.92 7.73 -28.04
N ASP A 85 -2.07 7.97 -27.04
CA ASP A 85 -0.76 8.56 -27.25
C ASP A 85 0.37 7.51 -27.24
N GLY A 86 1.46 7.80 -27.94
CA GLY A 86 2.65 6.94 -28.01
C GLY A 86 3.60 7.07 -26.81
N ASN A 87 3.20 7.78 -25.74
CA ASN A 87 4.07 8.01 -24.57
C ASN A 87 4.40 6.69 -23.87
N ARG A 88 5.55 6.62 -23.20
CA ARG A 88 5.99 5.45 -22.45
C ARG A 88 5.34 5.35 -21.07
N TYR A 89 5.04 6.49 -20.46
CA TYR A 89 4.55 6.62 -19.08
C TYR A 89 3.15 7.21 -19.04
N VAL A 90 2.46 6.95 -17.92
CA VAL A 90 1.14 7.50 -17.60
C VAL A 90 1.06 7.86 -16.12
N ILE A 91 0.22 8.85 -15.80
CA ILE A 91 -0.18 9.11 -14.42
C ILE A 91 -1.41 8.28 -14.11
N THR A 92 -1.41 7.54 -13.02
CA THR A 92 -2.51 6.70 -12.57
C THR A 92 -2.78 6.91 -11.08
N GLU A 93 -3.87 6.35 -10.59
CA GLU A 93 -4.17 6.15 -9.17
C GLU A 93 -3.91 4.70 -8.79
N ASP A 94 -3.67 4.43 -7.50
CA ASP A 94 -3.54 3.05 -7.00
C ASP A 94 -4.93 2.40 -6.87
N TYR A 95 -5.06 1.15 -7.32
CA TYR A 95 -6.29 0.37 -7.23
C TYR A 95 -6.00 -1.12 -7.44
N ALA A 96 -6.90 -1.99 -6.95
CA ALA A 96 -6.70 -3.43 -6.99
C ALA A 96 -7.95 -4.25 -7.38
N GLY A 97 -7.77 -5.27 -8.21
CA GLY A 97 -8.82 -6.24 -8.52
C GLY A 97 -8.45 -7.19 -9.64
N LYS A 98 -9.03 -8.40 -9.67
CA LYS A 98 -8.73 -9.35 -10.75
C LYS A 98 -9.22 -8.84 -12.12
N LEU A 99 -10.38 -8.18 -12.15
CA LEU A 99 -11.02 -7.71 -13.39
C LEU A 99 -10.43 -6.41 -13.94
N THR A 100 -9.90 -5.52 -13.09
CA THR A 100 -9.21 -4.27 -13.45
C THR A 100 -7.71 -4.31 -13.26
N GLY A 101 -7.17 -5.35 -12.64
CA GLY A 101 -5.75 -5.46 -12.33
C GLY A 101 -5.41 -4.82 -11.02
N ALA A 102 -4.15 -4.99 -10.66
CA ALA A 102 -3.55 -4.19 -9.63
C ALA A 102 -2.61 -3.21 -10.31
N VAL A 103 -2.82 -1.94 -10.01
CA VAL A 103 -1.79 -0.94 -10.17
C VAL A 103 -0.98 -0.92 -8.89
N TYR A 104 0.32 -0.69 -9.01
CA TYR A 104 1.17 -0.43 -7.86
C TYR A 104 2.01 0.79 -8.18
N ILE A 105 1.84 1.87 -7.44
CA ILE A 105 2.64 3.07 -7.61
C ILE A 105 3.70 3.16 -6.51
N ASN A 106 4.89 3.60 -6.89
CA ASN A 106 5.99 3.88 -5.98
C ASN A 106 6.64 5.25 -6.24
N GLN A 107 6.46 5.85 -7.41
CA GLN A 107 6.83 7.24 -7.68
C GLN A 107 5.56 8.08 -7.70
N ASP A 108 5.23 8.63 -6.54
CA ASP A 108 3.88 9.09 -6.25
C ASP A 108 3.81 10.34 -5.37
N ILE A 109 2.59 10.87 -5.27
CA ILE A 109 2.21 12.02 -4.45
C ILE A 109 0.72 11.95 -4.12
N THR A 110 0.30 12.69 -3.09
CA THR A 110 -1.09 12.76 -2.68
C THR A 110 -1.71 14.14 -2.90
N TYR A 111 -3.03 14.16 -3.02
CA TYR A 111 -3.84 15.36 -3.15
C TYR A 111 -4.05 16.01 -1.77
N GLY A 112 -2.96 16.58 -1.24
CA GLY A 112 -2.95 17.18 0.09
C GLY A 112 -2.60 16.18 1.20
N LEU A 113 -2.86 16.60 2.43
CA LEU A 113 -2.57 15.86 3.65
C LEU A 113 -3.50 14.67 3.83
N PHE A 114 -4.81 14.90 3.67
CA PHE A 114 -5.83 13.87 3.85
C PHE A 114 -6.18 13.21 2.50
N TYR A 115 -5.69 11.98 2.30
CA TYR A 115 -5.99 11.13 1.14
C TYR A 115 -6.46 9.75 1.60
N GLY A 116 -7.04 8.97 0.68
CA GLY A 116 -7.52 7.62 0.97
C GLY A 116 -6.67 6.53 0.35
N VAL A 117 -6.34 5.48 1.11
CA VAL A 117 -5.63 4.28 0.62
C VAL A 117 -6.53 3.39 -0.27
N PRO A 118 -6.01 2.58 -1.19
CA PRO A 118 -6.84 1.63 -1.91
C PRO A 118 -7.48 0.60 -0.95
N ILE A 119 -8.68 0.13 -1.28
CA ILE A 119 -9.38 -0.93 -0.54
C ILE A 119 -9.36 -2.22 -1.36
N GLU A 120 -8.65 -3.22 -0.88
CA GLU A 120 -8.48 -4.48 -1.58
C GLU A 120 -9.81 -5.27 -1.62
N PRO A 121 -10.15 -5.95 -2.74
CA PRO A 121 -11.34 -6.80 -2.80
C PRO A 121 -11.41 -7.89 -1.72
N SER A 122 -10.26 -8.32 -1.19
CA SER A 122 -10.20 -9.25 -0.05
C SER A 122 -10.81 -8.67 1.23
N GLU A 123 -10.80 -7.35 1.42
CA GLU A 123 -11.36 -6.70 2.60
C GLU A 123 -12.89 -6.78 2.62
N TYR A 124 -13.53 -6.56 1.48
CA TYR A 124 -14.96 -6.82 1.33
C TYR A 124 -15.27 -8.29 1.61
N LYS A 125 -14.42 -9.20 1.11
CA LYS A 125 -14.56 -10.65 1.35
C LYS A 125 -14.42 -11.00 2.83
N ASP A 126 -13.52 -10.35 3.57
CA ASP A 126 -13.35 -10.55 5.01
C ASP A 126 -14.60 -10.11 5.79
N LEU A 127 -15.37 -9.14 5.26
CA LEU A 127 -16.70 -8.78 5.76
C LEU A 127 -17.82 -9.70 5.29
N ASN A 128 -17.51 -10.72 4.47
CA ASN A 128 -18.46 -11.58 3.74
C ASN A 128 -19.34 -10.84 2.71
N PHE A 129 -18.92 -9.65 2.27
CA PHE A 129 -19.54 -8.92 1.16
C PHE A 129 -18.88 -9.29 -0.16
N LYS A 130 -19.65 -9.78 -1.13
CA LYS A 130 -19.11 -10.15 -2.45
C LYS A 130 -19.38 -9.01 -3.44
N LEU A 131 -18.33 -8.33 -3.90
CA LEU A 131 -18.45 -7.32 -4.97
C LEU A 131 -19.11 -7.87 -6.25
N THR A 132 -19.08 -9.19 -6.47
CA THR A 132 -19.77 -9.84 -7.59
C THR A 132 -21.30 -9.69 -7.52
N TRP A 133 -21.89 -9.48 -6.35
CA TRP A 133 -23.32 -9.21 -6.20
C TRP A 133 -23.75 -7.96 -6.96
N ILE A 134 -22.90 -6.94 -6.99
CA ILE A 134 -23.18 -5.69 -7.70
C ILE A 134 -22.50 -5.62 -9.07
N ALA A 135 -21.37 -6.31 -9.26
CA ALA A 135 -20.66 -6.32 -10.55
C ALA A 135 -21.44 -7.04 -11.64
N ASN A 136 -22.16 -8.12 -11.32
CA ASN A 136 -22.79 -8.96 -12.34
C ASN A 136 -23.89 -8.25 -13.13
N SER A 137 -24.65 -7.36 -12.49
CA SER A 137 -25.78 -6.63 -13.10
C SER A 137 -25.47 -5.14 -13.33
N TRP A 138 -24.21 -4.74 -13.20
CA TRP A 138 -23.82 -3.34 -13.35
C TRP A 138 -24.19 -2.77 -14.73
N LYS A 139 -23.91 -3.52 -15.80
CA LYS A 139 -24.26 -3.12 -17.17
C LYS A 139 -25.75 -2.84 -17.32
N ASP A 140 -26.58 -3.68 -16.71
CA ASP A 140 -28.03 -3.68 -16.91
C ASP A 140 -28.70 -2.58 -16.08
N TYR A 141 -28.15 -2.26 -14.90
CA TYR A 141 -28.77 -1.30 -13.98
C TYR A 141 -28.12 0.09 -13.95
N LYS A 142 -26.88 0.28 -14.46
CA LYS A 142 -26.17 1.57 -14.39
C LYS A 142 -27.01 2.75 -14.89
N GLU A 143 -27.62 2.64 -16.07
CA GLU A 143 -28.43 3.72 -16.64
C GLU A 143 -29.66 4.07 -15.77
N SER A 144 -30.29 3.05 -15.18
CA SER A 144 -31.40 3.24 -14.24
C SER A 144 -30.95 3.95 -12.96
N LEU A 145 -29.75 3.63 -12.45
CA LEU A 145 -29.17 4.30 -11.29
C LEU A 145 -28.82 5.76 -11.60
N GLU A 146 -28.27 6.04 -12.78
CA GLU A 146 -27.89 7.40 -13.21
C GLU A 146 -29.10 8.33 -13.32
N LYS A 147 -30.27 7.81 -13.73
CA LYS A 147 -31.52 8.56 -13.81
C LYS A 147 -32.13 8.87 -12.44
N ASP A 148 -31.80 8.09 -11.41
CA ASP A 148 -32.28 8.27 -10.05
C ASP A 148 -31.42 9.28 -9.28
N LYS A 149 -31.78 10.56 -9.39
CA LYS A 149 -31.02 11.68 -8.78
C LYS A 149 -30.93 11.58 -7.25
N ASP A 150 -31.95 11.06 -6.58
CA ASP A 150 -31.95 10.90 -5.13
C ASP A 150 -30.96 9.79 -4.73
N PHE A 151 -30.96 8.67 -5.46
CA PHE A 151 -29.99 7.59 -5.26
C PHE A 151 -28.55 8.07 -5.52
N VAL A 152 -28.30 8.76 -6.63
CA VAL A 152 -26.96 9.32 -6.94
C VAL A 152 -26.51 10.24 -5.81
N LYS A 153 -27.37 11.17 -5.37
CA LYS A 153 -27.05 12.08 -4.27
C LYS A 153 -26.72 11.35 -2.97
N ALA A 154 -27.45 10.27 -2.63
CA ALA A 154 -27.15 9.45 -1.45
C ALA A 154 -25.75 8.82 -1.52
N LEU A 155 -25.31 8.36 -2.70
CA LEU A 155 -23.96 7.83 -2.90
C LEU A 155 -22.89 8.92 -2.82
N GLU A 156 -23.13 10.06 -3.45
CA GLU A 156 -22.23 11.21 -3.41
C GLU A 156 -22.05 11.74 -1.99
N ASP A 157 -23.11 11.69 -1.18
CA ASP A 157 -23.07 12.07 0.22
C ASP A 157 -22.27 11.10 1.11
N LEU A 158 -22.08 9.86 0.66
CA LEU A 158 -21.12 8.91 1.22
C LEU A 158 -19.70 9.06 0.64
N GLY A 159 -19.48 10.01 -0.28
CA GLY A 159 -18.19 10.25 -0.92
C GLY A 159 -17.87 9.32 -2.08
N PHE A 160 -18.88 8.71 -2.70
CA PHE A 160 -18.74 7.83 -3.85
C PHE A 160 -19.36 8.43 -5.11
N SER A 161 -18.69 8.27 -6.24
CA SER A 161 -19.21 8.68 -7.53
C SER A 161 -18.57 7.92 -8.67
N TRP A 162 -19.36 7.60 -9.69
CA TRP A 162 -18.89 7.13 -11.00
C TRP A 162 -18.87 8.26 -12.05
N ASP A 163 -19.22 9.49 -11.68
CA ASP A 163 -19.05 10.67 -12.53
C ASP A 163 -17.58 11.11 -12.49
N TYR A 164 -16.82 10.60 -13.47
CA TYR A 164 -15.40 10.91 -13.60
C TYR A 164 -15.11 12.37 -13.95
N ASP A 165 -16.07 13.10 -14.51
CA ASP A 165 -15.94 14.51 -14.86
C ASP A 165 -16.07 15.40 -13.61
N ASN A 166 -16.99 15.07 -12.70
CA ASN A 166 -17.22 15.81 -11.46
C ASN A 166 -16.57 15.22 -10.21
N TYR A 167 -15.82 14.12 -10.34
CA TYR A 167 -15.27 13.35 -9.21
C TYR A 167 -14.59 14.22 -8.16
N SER A 168 -13.68 15.12 -8.59
CA SER A 168 -12.93 16.01 -7.71
C SER A 168 -13.82 16.92 -6.87
N ARG A 169 -14.94 17.39 -7.44
CA ARG A 169 -15.90 18.25 -6.76
C ARG A 169 -16.64 17.47 -5.67
N ILE A 170 -17.04 16.23 -5.99
CA ILE A 170 -17.85 15.35 -5.14
C ILE A 170 -17.03 14.78 -3.98
N SER A 171 -15.91 14.11 -4.27
CA SER A 171 -15.08 13.45 -3.26
C SER A 171 -14.27 14.44 -2.44
N GLY A 172 -13.93 15.60 -3.02
CA GLY A 172 -12.94 16.52 -2.47
C GLY A 172 -11.51 15.98 -2.56
N THR A 173 -11.29 14.87 -3.26
CA THR A 173 -9.99 14.17 -3.40
C THR A 173 -9.64 14.05 -4.89
N GLY A 174 -8.97 15.08 -5.44
CA GLY A 174 -8.32 15.07 -6.76
C GLY A 174 -9.17 14.61 -7.97
N PHE A 175 -8.55 14.48 -9.14
CA PHE A 175 -9.22 14.08 -10.40
C PHE A 175 -9.15 12.56 -10.61
N VAL A 176 -9.89 12.01 -11.59
CA VAL A 176 -9.75 10.61 -12.01
C VAL A 176 -8.64 10.50 -13.05
N ALA A 177 -7.59 9.73 -12.75
CA ALA A 177 -6.48 9.54 -13.67
C ALA A 177 -6.90 8.64 -14.86
N ASN A 178 -6.32 8.87 -16.05
CA ASN A 178 -6.59 8.08 -17.26
C ASN A 178 -8.08 7.90 -17.61
N LYS A 179 -8.90 8.93 -17.36
CA LYS A 179 -10.35 8.91 -17.52
C LYS A 179 -10.83 8.35 -18.86
N GLU A 180 -10.30 8.80 -19.98
CA GLU A 180 -10.76 8.35 -21.31
C GLU A 180 -10.37 6.88 -21.61
N PRO A 181 -9.12 6.43 -21.39
CA PRO A 181 -8.77 5.01 -21.42
C PRO A 181 -9.67 4.14 -20.53
N LEU A 182 -9.94 4.58 -19.29
CA LEU A 182 -10.82 3.87 -18.36
C LEU A 182 -12.26 3.77 -18.89
N LYS A 183 -12.84 4.89 -19.37
CA LYS A 183 -14.19 4.91 -19.98
C LYS A 183 -14.28 3.89 -21.11
N ARG A 184 -13.32 3.89 -22.05
CA ARG A 184 -13.30 2.93 -23.16
C ARG A 184 -13.15 1.49 -22.70
N TYR A 185 -12.30 1.24 -21.70
CA TYR A 185 -12.13 -0.09 -21.13
C TYR A 185 -13.41 -0.60 -20.46
N PHE A 186 -14.06 0.23 -19.64
CA PHE A 186 -15.28 -0.13 -18.92
C PHE A 186 -16.50 -0.30 -19.82
N LEU A 187 -16.56 0.40 -20.96
CA LEU A 187 -17.57 0.11 -21.98
C LEU A 187 -17.46 -1.33 -22.50
N ARG A 188 -16.23 -1.87 -22.65
CA ARG A 188 -15.99 -3.26 -23.06
C ARG A 188 -16.10 -4.26 -21.91
N ASN A 189 -15.77 -3.83 -20.70
CA ASN A 189 -15.82 -4.67 -19.49
C ASN A 189 -16.50 -3.92 -18.32
N PRO A 190 -17.84 -3.84 -18.30
CA PRO A 190 -18.56 -3.10 -17.27
C PRO A 190 -18.28 -3.61 -15.86
N LYS A 191 -18.09 -4.92 -15.69
CA LYS A 191 -17.79 -5.50 -14.36
C LYS A 191 -16.51 -4.93 -13.77
N ALA A 192 -15.52 -4.62 -14.61
CA ALA A 192 -14.27 -4.04 -14.17
C ALA A 192 -14.49 -2.66 -13.52
N GLU A 193 -15.43 -1.86 -14.03
CA GLU A 193 -15.74 -0.55 -13.46
C GLU A 193 -16.08 -0.62 -11.97
N ILE A 194 -16.87 -1.61 -11.56
CA ILE A 194 -17.16 -1.86 -10.15
C ILE A 194 -15.89 -2.15 -9.36
N TYR A 195 -15.02 -3.04 -9.83
CA TYR A 195 -13.78 -3.33 -9.11
C TYR A 195 -12.89 -2.08 -8.99
N TYR A 196 -12.78 -1.26 -10.03
CA TYR A 196 -12.04 -0.01 -9.99
C TYR A 196 -12.64 0.98 -8.98
N LEU A 197 -13.94 1.28 -9.09
CA LEU A 197 -14.62 2.25 -8.23
C LEU A 197 -14.55 1.86 -6.75
N PHE A 198 -14.61 0.56 -6.45
CA PHE A 198 -14.62 0.05 -5.08
C PHE A 198 -13.24 -0.21 -4.49
N SER A 199 -12.18 -0.25 -5.30
CA SER A 199 -10.81 -0.46 -4.80
C SER A 199 -9.85 0.70 -4.97
N LYS A 200 -10.19 1.70 -5.80
CA LYS A 200 -9.30 2.83 -6.01
C LYS A 200 -9.07 3.64 -4.75
N SER A 201 -7.82 4.07 -4.61
CA SER A 201 -7.39 5.12 -3.70
C SER A 201 -8.10 6.45 -3.98
N LEU A 202 -8.10 7.35 -2.99
CA LEU A 202 -8.72 8.67 -3.08
C LEU A 202 -7.63 9.75 -3.04
N GLY A 203 -7.24 10.26 -4.20
CA GLY A 203 -6.27 11.34 -4.30
C GLY A 203 -4.82 10.89 -4.12
N TRP A 204 -4.49 9.63 -4.38
CA TRP A 204 -3.11 9.13 -4.46
C TRP A 204 -2.76 8.88 -5.92
N TYR A 205 -1.74 9.58 -6.42
CA TYR A 205 -1.34 9.55 -7.83
C TYR A 205 0.11 9.15 -7.98
N GLY A 206 0.42 8.38 -9.01
CA GLY A 206 1.81 8.06 -9.35
C GLY A 206 2.04 7.92 -10.83
N VAL A 207 3.31 7.92 -11.21
CA VAL A 207 3.76 7.68 -12.58
C VAL A 207 4.19 6.23 -12.74
N VAL A 208 3.70 5.58 -13.80
CA VAL A 208 3.99 4.19 -14.13
C VAL A 208 4.27 4.04 -15.63
N PRO A 209 5.07 3.06 -16.07
CA PRO A 209 5.21 2.75 -17.48
C PRO A 209 3.92 2.07 -17.99
N LYS A 210 3.52 2.33 -19.24
CA LYS A 210 2.33 1.69 -19.86
C LYS A 210 2.49 0.19 -20.07
N TYR A 211 3.73 -0.26 -20.20
CA TYR A 211 4.11 -1.65 -20.36
C TYR A 211 4.89 -2.09 -19.13
N SER A 212 4.81 -3.37 -18.78
CA SER A 212 5.60 -3.89 -17.67
C SER A 212 7.08 -3.86 -18.03
N GLU A 213 7.86 -3.14 -17.24
CA GLU A 213 9.30 -3.02 -17.38
C GLU A 213 10.00 -3.59 -16.15
N GLU A 214 11.15 -4.23 -16.35
CA GLU A 214 11.98 -4.80 -15.27
C GLU A 214 13.32 -4.04 -15.22
N ILE A 215 13.23 -2.71 -15.20
CA ILE A 215 14.35 -1.76 -15.19
C ILE A 215 14.32 -0.99 -13.88
N SER A 216 15.43 -0.95 -13.15
CA SER A 216 15.53 -0.28 -11.85
C SER A 216 15.55 1.26 -11.97
N LEU A 217 15.14 1.98 -10.91
CA LEU A 217 15.06 3.44 -10.89
C LEU A 217 16.38 4.13 -11.30
N SER A 218 17.52 3.55 -10.93
CA SER A 218 18.87 4.03 -11.28
C SER A 218 19.23 3.85 -12.75
N SER A 219 18.30 3.42 -13.59
CA SER A 219 18.48 3.32 -15.04
C SER A 219 17.35 3.96 -15.83
N ILE A 220 16.40 4.59 -15.13
CA ILE A 220 15.33 5.38 -15.75
C ILE A 220 15.76 6.84 -15.73
N TYR A 221 16.30 7.30 -16.86
CA TYR A 221 16.67 8.70 -17.08
C TYR A 221 15.44 9.58 -17.23
N ILE A 222 15.45 10.75 -16.59
CA ILE A 222 14.34 11.70 -16.65
C ILE A 222 14.42 12.46 -17.98
N ASN A 223 13.66 11.99 -18.96
CA ASN A 223 13.45 12.68 -20.23
C ASN A 223 12.34 13.75 -20.13
N GLU A 224 12.09 14.48 -21.22
CA GLU A 224 11.05 15.53 -21.26
C GLU A 224 9.64 15.00 -20.97
N GLU A 225 9.35 13.74 -21.30
CA GLU A 225 8.08 13.10 -20.99
C GLU A 225 7.90 12.89 -19.48
N LEU A 226 8.86 12.24 -18.81
CA LEU A 226 8.84 12.04 -17.36
C LEU A 226 8.84 13.36 -16.61
N LYS A 227 9.62 14.35 -17.06
CA LYS A 227 9.64 15.70 -16.48
C LYS A 227 8.24 16.32 -16.45
N ARG A 228 7.47 16.24 -17.55
CA ARG A 228 6.08 16.72 -17.59
C ARG A 228 5.18 15.97 -16.61
N HIS A 229 5.33 14.65 -16.51
CA HIS A 229 4.56 13.84 -15.56
C HIS A 229 4.89 14.17 -14.10
N MET A 230 6.17 14.27 -13.75
CA MET A 230 6.64 14.64 -12.42
C MET A 230 6.18 16.05 -12.04
N GLU A 231 6.25 17.02 -12.96
CA GLU A 231 5.71 18.37 -12.74
C GLU A 231 4.19 18.33 -12.49
N LYS A 232 3.44 17.58 -13.31
CA LYS A 232 1.99 17.43 -13.14
C LYS A 232 1.62 16.77 -11.81
N LEU A 233 2.36 15.76 -11.37
CA LEU A 233 2.20 15.14 -10.05
C LEU A 233 2.45 16.17 -8.95
N PHE A 234 3.60 16.87 -8.99
CA PHE A 234 3.93 17.88 -7.99
C PHE A 234 2.86 18.98 -7.88
N ILE A 235 2.42 19.53 -9.02
CA ILE A 235 1.34 20.53 -9.07
C ILE A 235 0.03 19.97 -8.50
N THR A 236 -0.27 18.70 -8.74
CA THR A 236 -1.46 18.04 -8.19
C THR A 236 -1.42 18.01 -6.67
N GLY A 237 -0.27 17.69 -6.06
CA GLY A 237 -0.09 17.72 -4.62
C GLY A 237 -0.23 19.13 -4.04
N VAL A 238 0.43 20.13 -4.64
CA VAL A 238 0.32 21.54 -4.23
C VAL A 238 -1.14 22.02 -4.30
N ARG A 239 -1.87 21.72 -5.38
CA ARG A 239 -3.30 22.05 -5.51
C ARG A 239 -4.15 21.38 -4.43
N GLY A 240 -3.84 20.13 -4.08
CA GLY A 240 -4.51 19.41 -3.02
C GLY A 240 -4.35 20.10 -1.66
N ILE A 241 -3.11 20.44 -1.28
CA ILE A 241 -2.83 21.19 -0.04
C ILE A 241 -3.58 22.52 -0.04
N LEU A 242 -3.47 23.30 -1.11
CA LEU A 242 -4.14 24.58 -1.22
C LEU A 242 -5.67 24.44 -1.17
N ARG A 243 -6.26 23.31 -1.58
CA ARG A 243 -7.70 23.09 -1.43
C ARG A 243 -8.11 22.77 0.02
N GLN A 244 -7.19 22.20 0.80
CA GLN A 244 -7.41 21.85 2.20
C GLN A 244 -7.14 23.03 3.15
N ILE A 245 -6.38 24.05 2.74
CA ILE A 245 -6.09 25.23 3.58
C ILE A 245 -6.97 26.43 3.16
N LYS A 246 -7.64 27.04 4.13
CA LYS A 246 -8.44 28.25 3.93
C LYS A 246 -7.65 29.53 4.16
N ASP A 247 -6.76 29.51 5.15
CA ASP A 247 -5.95 30.66 5.55
C ASP A 247 -5.11 31.20 4.38
N ARG A 248 -5.23 32.51 4.11
CA ARG A 248 -4.61 33.15 2.94
C ARG A 248 -3.09 33.25 3.09
N GLU A 249 -2.59 33.59 4.26
CA GLU A 249 -1.15 33.72 4.50
C GLU A 249 -0.48 32.35 4.44
N LYS A 250 -1.10 31.33 5.05
CA LYS A 250 -0.60 29.97 4.99
C LYS A 250 -0.55 29.43 3.55
N ARG A 251 -1.53 29.78 2.71
CA ARG A 251 -1.52 29.45 1.28
C ARG A 251 -0.38 30.14 0.53
N LYS A 252 -0.05 31.40 0.86
CA LYS A 252 1.10 32.10 0.27
C LYS A 252 2.41 31.39 0.62
N GLU A 253 2.60 31.04 1.90
CA GLU A 253 3.79 30.29 2.32
C GLU A 253 3.94 28.95 1.58
N VAL A 254 2.83 28.20 1.43
CA VAL A 254 2.82 26.93 0.67
C VAL A 254 3.26 27.17 -0.78
N ILE A 255 2.78 28.23 -1.42
CA ILE A 255 3.14 28.59 -2.80
C ILE A 255 4.63 28.96 -2.89
N GLU A 256 5.15 29.73 -1.94
CA GLU A 256 6.57 30.11 -1.90
C GLU A 256 7.49 28.89 -1.74
N ARG A 257 7.16 27.98 -0.81
CA ARG A 257 7.89 26.72 -0.65
C ARG A 257 7.78 25.84 -1.90
N ALA A 258 6.61 25.79 -2.54
CA ALA A 258 6.43 25.07 -3.79
C ALA A 258 7.29 25.64 -4.93
N LYS A 259 7.39 26.97 -5.05
CA LYS A 259 8.28 27.63 -6.00
C LYS A 259 9.74 27.29 -5.72
N LYS A 260 10.16 27.29 -4.45
CA LYS A 260 11.52 26.92 -4.04
C LYS A 260 11.88 25.50 -4.46
N ILE A 261 11.00 24.52 -4.17
CA ILE A 261 11.16 23.12 -4.60
C ILE A 261 11.23 23.02 -6.13
N LYS A 262 10.32 23.68 -6.85
CA LYS A 262 10.29 23.68 -8.32
C LYS A 262 11.60 24.24 -8.91
N THR A 263 12.09 25.36 -8.38
CA THR A 263 13.34 25.99 -8.85
C THR A 263 14.52 25.04 -8.65
N TYR A 264 14.61 24.39 -7.50
CA TYR A 264 15.68 23.43 -7.24
C TYR A 264 15.58 22.19 -8.14
N ALA A 265 14.38 21.63 -8.31
CA ALA A 265 14.13 20.52 -9.22
C ALA A 265 14.53 20.85 -10.67
N ILE A 266 14.17 22.04 -11.19
CA ILE A 266 14.58 22.50 -12.52
C ILE A 266 16.11 22.57 -12.63
N LYS A 267 16.80 22.97 -11.56
CA LYS A 267 18.27 23.04 -11.54
C LYS A 267 18.90 21.64 -11.67
N ILE A 268 18.37 20.65 -10.94
CA ILE A 268 18.80 19.25 -11.05
C ILE A 268 18.55 18.71 -12.47
N LEU A 269 17.38 18.99 -13.04
CA LEU A 269 16.96 18.48 -14.35
C LEU A 269 17.69 19.13 -15.54
N LYS A 270 18.64 20.04 -15.31
CA LYS A 270 19.61 20.48 -16.34
C LYS A 270 20.71 19.44 -16.58
N GLU A 271 20.93 18.56 -15.62
CA GLU A 271 21.87 17.45 -15.71
C GLU A 271 21.15 16.19 -16.22
N GLU A 272 21.91 15.28 -16.82
CA GLU A 272 21.38 13.97 -17.19
C GLU A 272 21.30 13.08 -15.94
N VAL A 273 20.12 13.03 -15.31
CA VAL A 273 19.88 12.31 -14.05
C VAL A 273 18.84 11.20 -14.20
N THR A 274 19.00 10.15 -13.39
CA THR A 274 17.99 9.10 -13.23
C THR A 274 16.95 9.49 -12.18
N ILE A 275 15.83 8.75 -12.11
CA ILE A 275 14.84 8.91 -11.04
C ILE A 275 15.48 8.76 -9.66
N ALA A 276 16.38 7.79 -9.50
CA ALA A 276 17.10 7.57 -8.25
C ALA A 276 17.96 8.77 -7.87
N ASP A 277 18.75 9.30 -8.82
CA ASP A 277 19.60 10.47 -8.57
C ASP A 277 18.78 11.71 -8.23
N PHE A 278 17.65 11.91 -8.92
CA PHE A 278 16.73 13.00 -8.64
C PHE A 278 16.17 12.92 -7.23
N GLN A 279 15.69 11.75 -6.79
CA GLN A 279 15.18 11.56 -5.43
C GLN A 279 16.25 11.86 -4.37
N ILE A 280 17.48 11.36 -4.54
CA ILE A 280 18.59 11.57 -3.59
C ILE A 280 18.94 13.05 -3.49
N LYS A 281 19.05 13.75 -4.64
CA LYS A 281 19.35 15.19 -4.69
C LYS A 281 18.23 16.02 -4.06
N MET A 282 16.97 15.68 -4.34
CA MET A 282 15.80 16.34 -3.73
C MET A 282 15.72 16.09 -2.22
N ALA A 283 15.97 14.87 -1.76
CA ALA A 283 15.99 14.53 -0.33
C ALA A 283 17.09 15.30 0.40
N SER A 284 18.29 15.32 -0.17
CA SER A 284 19.42 16.10 0.35
C SER A 284 19.09 17.59 0.49
N PHE A 285 18.40 18.15 -0.49
CA PHE A 285 17.96 19.54 -0.44
C PHE A 285 16.95 19.78 0.68
N ILE A 286 15.91 18.95 0.80
CA ILE A 286 14.89 19.09 1.85
C ILE A 286 15.54 18.97 3.23
N ILE A 287 16.45 18.02 3.43
CA ILE A 287 17.16 17.82 4.70
C ILE A 287 17.99 19.05 5.06
N LYS A 288 18.80 19.56 4.12
CA LYS A 288 19.62 20.77 4.34
C LYS A 288 18.78 22.01 4.60
N ASP A 289 17.60 22.09 3.99
CA ASP A 289 16.69 23.21 4.22
C ASP A 289 15.99 23.14 5.59
N LEU A 290 15.82 21.92 6.13
CA LEU A 290 15.24 21.71 7.45
C LEU A 290 16.29 21.89 8.56
N PHE A 291 17.49 21.37 8.37
CA PHE A 291 18.52 21.28 9.41
C PHE A 291 19.89 21.68 8.89
N ASP A 292 20.53 22.62 9.59
CA ASP A 292 21.92 22.98 9.36
C ASP A 292 22.85 21.85 9.81
N GLY A 293 23.88 21.55 9.01
CA GLY A 293 24.92 20.57 9.36
C GLY A 293 24.53 19.09 9.25
N VAL A 294 23.25 18.76 9.01
CA VAL A 294 22.82 17.38 8.80
C VAL A 294 23.17 16.91 7.39
N ASN A 295 23.95 15.83 7.30
CA ASN A 295 24.32 15.21 6.04
C ASN A 295 24.00 13.71 6.09
N ILE A 296 22.98 13.30 5.35
CA ILE A 296 22.60 11.90 5.18
C ILE A 296 23.00 11.47 3.78
N SER A 297 23.86 10.45 3.69
CA SER A 297 24.27 9.86 2.42
C SER A 297 23.39 8.66 2.08
N PHE A 298 22.65 8.76 0.98
CA PHE A 298 21.79 7.68 0.49
C PHE A 298 22.55 6.84 -0.54
N ASN A 299 22.73 5.56 -0.23
CA ASN A 299 23.22 4.59 -1.22
C ASN A 299 22.07 4.01 -2.04
N LYS A 300 22.34 3.43 -3.21
CA LYS A 300 21.36 2.59 -3.92
C LYS A 300 21.56 1.13 -3.53
N THR A 301 20.48 0.35 -3.46
CA THR A 301 20.59 -1.09 -3.13
C THR A 301 21.47 -1.85 -4.13
N SER A 302 21.37 -1.50 -5.41
CA SER A 302 22.17 -2.07 -6.49
C SER A 302 23.68 -1.79 -6.34
N GLU A 303 24.05 -0.63 -5.81
CA GLU A 303 25.45 -0.26 -5.49
C GLU A 303 25.92 -0.99 -4.22
N MET A 304 25.09 -0.97 -3.18
CA MET A 304 25.38 -1.60 -1.89
C MET A 304 25.60 -3.11 -2.03
N LEU A 305 24.85 -3.78 -2.90
CA LEU A 305 24.91 -5.23 -3.14
C LEU A 305 25.70 -5.61 -4.39
N LYS A 306 26.41 -4.67 -5.02
CA LYS A 306 27.20 -4.91 -6.23
C LYS A 306 28.35 -5.88 -6.01
N ILE A 307 28.52 -6.87 -6.88
CA ILE A 307 29.62 -7.85 -6.89
C ILE A 307 30.29 -7.77 -8.24
N LYS A 308 31.60 -7.48 -8.27
CA LYS A 308 32.45 -7.54 -9.46
C LYS A 308 33.46 -8.68 -9.39
N ASN A 309 33.92 -9.01 -8.19
CA ASN A 309 34.93 -10.04 -7.95
C ASN A 309 34.66 -10.79 -6.64
N PHE A 310 35.49 -11.79 -6.33
CA PHE A 310 35.34 -12.61 -5.12
C PHE A 310 35.47 -11.82 -3.81
N CYS A 311 36.37 -10.83 -3.75
CA CYS A 311 36.57 -10.01 -2.56
C CYS A 311 35.32 -9.19 -2.20
N ASP A 312 34.57 -8.72 -3.21
CA ASP A 312 33.32 -7.99 -2.98
C ASP A 312 32.27 -8.85 -2.26
N TYR A 313 32.25 -10.16 -2.50
CA TYR A 313 31.36 -11.10 -1.83
C TYR A 313 31.83 -11.42 -0.41
N GLU A 314 33.13 -11.71 -0.23
CA GLU A 314 33.68 -12.08 1.09
C GLU A 314 33.52 -10.96 2.12
N ASN A 315 33.48 -9.71 1.67
CA ASN A 315 33.22 -8.54 2.52
C ASN A 315 31.72 -8.28 2.80
N LYS A 316 30.81 -9.07 2.21
CA LYS A 316 29.36 -8.89 2.32
C LYS A 316 28.72 -10.07 3.02
N ASP A 317 28.48 -9.91 4.31
CA ASP A 317 27.70 -10.88 5.11
C ASP A 317 26.19 -10.82 4.79
N PHE A 318 25.78 -10.89 3.51
CA PHE A 318 24.43 -10.54 3.05
C PHE A 318 23.62 -11.69 2.41
N TYR A 319 24.21 -12.88 2.24
CA TYR A 319 23.61 -13.95 1.44
C TYR A 319 23.32 -15.22 2.24
N TYR A 320 22.99 -15.08 3.53
CA TYR A 320 22.79 -16.21 4.44
C TYR A 320 21.57 -17.06 4.03
N PHE A 321 20.42 -16.43 3.80
CA PHE A 321 19.21 -17.15 3.41
C PHE A 321 19.28 -17.65 1.97
N PHE A 322 20.06 -17.00 1.10
CA PHE A 322 20.31 -17.53 -0.23
C PHE A 322 21.19 -18.79 -0.19
N ASP A 323 22.24 -18.78 0.64
CA ASP A 323 23.06 -19.97 0.88
C ASP A 323 22.22 -21.11 1.51
N LEU A 324 21.36 -20.77 2.47
CA LEU A 324 20.45 -21.71 3.10
C LEU A 324 19.48 -22.33 2.10
N LEU A 325 18.95 -21.52 1.18
CA LEU A 325 18.09 -21.97 0.09
C LEU A 325 18.79 -23.01 -0.77
N LEU A 326 20.04 -22.76 -1.19
CA LEU A 326 20.76 -23.67 -2.07
C LEU A 326 21.15 -24.98 -1.38
N LYS A 327 21.42 -24.93 -0.07
CA LYS A 327 21.74 -26.12 0.74
C LYS A 327 20.50 -26.96 1.07
N ASN A 328 19.34 -26.33 1.26
CA ASN A 328 18.12 -26.96 1.76
C ASN A 328 16.89 -26.57 0.93
N THR A 329 16.96 -26.74 -0.40
CA THR A 329 15.98 -26.19 -1.35
C THR A 329 14.54 -26.55 -1.03
N GLU A 330 14.26 -27.82 -0.74
CA GLU A 330 12.89 -28.28 -0.45
C GLU A 330 12.34 -27.70 0.86
N ALA A 331 13.15 -27.73 1.91
CA ALA A 331 12.79 -27.17 3.22
C ALA A 331 12.49 -25.68 3.12
N PHE A 332 13.36 -24.95 2.42
CA PHE A 332 13.16 -23.53 2.16
C PHE A 332 11.86 -23.27 1.39
N ALA A 333 11.59 -24.06 0.34
CA ALA A 333 10.38 -23.92 -0.46
C ALA A 333 9.11 -24.18 0.34
N ARG A 334 9.09 -25.22 1.19
CA ARG A 334 7.98 -25.51 2.11
C ARG A 334 7.75 -24.35 3.07
N ALA A 335 8.79 -23.93 3.79
CA ALA A 335 8.69 -22.83 4.75
C ALA A 335 8.21 -21.52 4.10
N TYR A 336 8.77 -21.16 2.95
CA TYR A 336 8.38 -19.96 2.20
C TYR A 336 6.91 -19.99 1.76
N ASN A 337 6.45 -21.11 1.21
CA ASN A 337 5.07 -21.26 0.74
C ASN A 337 4.06 -21.30 1.90
N THR A 338 4.39 -21.99 3.00
CA THR A 338 3.56 -22.01 4.21
C THR A 338 3.43 -20.62 4.81
N ALA A 339 4.54 -19.88 4.92
CA ALA A 339 4.54 -18.50 5.41
C ALA A 339 3.69 -17.56 4.54
N LEU A 340 3.75 -17.69 3.21
CA LEU A 340 2.89 -16.92 2.30
C LEU A 340 1.39 -17.22 2.50
N ASN A 341 1.04 -18.47 2.82
CA ASN A 341 -0.34 -18.85 3.10
C ASN A 341 -0.81 -18.29 4.44
N LYS A 342 0.00 -18.43 5.50
CA LYS A 342 -0.31 -17.89 6.84
C LYS A 342 -0.47 -16.37 6.82
N ALA A 343 0.40 -15.67 6.09
CA ALA A 343 0.31 -14.22 5.90
C ALA A 343 -0.72 -13.78 4.84
N LYS A 344 -1.40 -14.71 4.16
CA LYS A 344 -2.40 -14.46 3.10
C LYS A 344 -1.87 -13.56 1.95
N LEU A 345 -0.59 -13.67 1.62
CA LEU A 345 0.02 -12.86 0.55
C LEU A 345 -0.09 -13.54 -0.82
N PRO A 346 -0.61 -12.85 -1.86
CA PRO A 346 -0.78 -13.41 -3.20
C PRO A 346 0.51 -13.35 -4.04
N LEU A 347 1.67 -13.72 -3.47
CA LEU A 347 2.95 -13.76 -4.19
C LEU A 347 3.17 -15.09 -4.93
N LYS A 348 4.07 -15.08 -5.93
CA LYS A 348 4.51 -16.29 -6.64
C LYS A 348 5.07 -17.30 -5.63
N ARG A 349 4.53 -18.52 -5.67
CA ARG A 349 4.97 -19.65 -4.86
C ARG A 349 6.28 -20.22 -5.40
N PHE A 350 7.10 -20.76 -4.49
CA PHE A 350 8.36 -21.39 -4.83
C PHE A 350 8.11 -22.86 -5.21
N HIS A 351 8.35 -23.21 -6.47
CA HIS A 351 8.16 -24.56 -7.00
C HIS A 351 9.50 -25.18 -7.42
N ILE A 352 9.61 -26.48 -7.18
CA ILE A 352 10.74 -27.32 -7.59
C ILE A 352 10.16 -28.44 -8.45
N LYS A 353 10.72 -28.66 -9.65
CA LYS A 353 10.30 -29.74 -10.56
C LYS A 353 11.51 -30.25 -11.33
N ASN A 354 11.74 -31.56 -11.33
CA ASN A 354 12.85 -32.20 -12.07
C ASN A 354 14.22 -31.55 -11.79
N ASN A 355 14.52 -31.26 -10.51
CA ASN A 355 15.71 -30.54 -10.06
C ASN A 355 15.89 -29.13 -10.66
N VAL A 356 14.82 -28.56 -11.25
CA VAL A 356 14.75 -27.18 -11.71
C VAL A 356 13.94 -26.38 -10.70
N PHE A 357 14.44 -25.21 -10.33
CA PHE A 357 13.75 -24.32 -9.41
C PHE A 357 14.10 -22.85 -9.69
N GLN A 358 13.17 -21.96 -9.34
CA GLN A 358 13.33 -20.51 -9.51
C GLN A 358 13.36 -19.86 -8.13
N PRO A 359 14.54 -19.52 -7.58
CA PRO A 359 14.62 -18.94 -6.25
C PRO A 359 13.86 -17.60 -6.19
N PRO A 360 13.33 -17.20 -5.03
CA PRO A 360 12.69 -15.91 -4.83
C PRO A 360 13.74 -14.78 -4.72
N TYR A 361 14.65 -14.73 -5.69
CA TYR A 361 15.74 -13.77 -5.84
C TYR A 361 15.76 -13.27 -7.29
N PHE A 362 16.35 -12.11 -7.49
CA PHE A 362 16.65 -11.53 -8.79
C PHE A 362 18.14 -11.30 -8.91
N LEU A 363 18.64 -11.35 -10.14
CA LEU A 363 19.96 -10.85 -10.48
C LEU A 363 19.79 -9.54 -11.25
N GLU A 364 20.36 -8.46 -10.74
CA GLU A 364 20.44 -7.20 -11.46
C GLU A 364 21.77 -7.11 -12.20
N VAL A 365 21.72 -6.87 -13.50
CA VAL A 365 22.89 -6.85 -14.38
C VAL A 365 22.90 -5.58 -15.23
N PHE A 366 24.09 -5.01 -15.44
CA PHE A 366 24.25 -3.86 -16.33
C PHE A 366 24.35 -4.32 -17.78
N ILE A 367 23.41 -3.90 -18.61
CA ILE A 367 23.40 -4.12 -20.05
C ILE A 367 23.68 -2.77 -20.72
N ASN A 368 24.62 -2.75 -21.68
CA ASN A 368 24.83 -1.55 -22.47
C ASN A 368 23.75 -1.46 -23.57
N GLN A 369 22.92 -0.42 -23.53
CA GLN A 369 21.96 -0.10 -24.58
C GLN A 369 22.18 1.34 -25.03
N HIS A 370 22.43 1.53 -26.32
CA HIS A 370 22.66 2.85 -26.93
C HIS A 370 23.72 3.70 -26.19
N GLY A 371 24.81 3.07 -25.75
CA GLY A 371 25.91 3.75 -25.05
C GLY A 371 25.64 4.04 -23.56
N ARG A 372 24.51 3.58 -23.01
CA ARG A 372 24.15 3.72 -21.59
C ARG A 372 24.13 2.37 -20.89
N ASN A 373 24.57 2.35 -19.64
CA ASN A 373 24.45 1.18 -18.79
C ASN A 373 23.05 1.14 -18.16
N ILE A 374 22.25 0.15 -18.54
CA ILE A 374 20.91 -0.09 -18.01
C ILE A 374 20.97 -1.27 -17.05
N LEU A 375 20.56 -1.03 -15.81
CA LEU A 375 20.41 -2.04 -14.78
C LEU A 375 19.07 -2.76 -15.00
N THR A 376 19.17 -3.97 -15.53
CA THR A 376 18.02 -4.84 -15.82
C THR A 376 17.90 -5.92 -14.76
N ARG A 377 16.67 -6.19 -14.33
CA ARG A 377 16.36 -7.24 -13.38
C ARG A 377 16.03 -8.55 -14.10
N CYS A 378 16.78 -9.60 -13.79
CA CYS A 378 16.66 -10.94 -14.35
C CYS A 378 16.11 -11.92 -13.31
N ASN A 379 15.15 -12.74 -13.73
CA ASN A 379 14.78 -13.93 -12.98
C ASN A 379 15.89 -14.98 -13.10
N ILE A 380 16.03 -15.79 -12.06
CA ILE A 380 17.02 -16.86 -11.97
C ILE A 380 16.26 -18.19 -12.03
N GLU A 381 16.77 -19.12 -12.83
CA GLU A 381 16.41 -20.53 -12.82
C GLU A 381 17.68 -21.35 -12.63
N ILE A 382 17.65 -22.28 -11.68
CA ILE A 382 18.76 -23.17 -11.37
C ILE A 382 18.30 -24.58 -11.66
N ARG A 383 19.14 -25.32 -12.40
CA ARG A 383 18.97 -26.74 -12.68
C ARG A 383 20.21 -27.48 -12.23
N ASN A 384 20.06 -28.46 -11.35
CA ASN A 384 21.11 -29.37 -10.93
C ASN A 384 20.84 -30.77 -11.51
N MET A 385 21.80 -31.35 -12.23
CA MET A 385 21.77 -32.73 -12.76
C MET A 385 22.99 -33.49 -12.26
N ASP A 386 23.02 -34.82 -12.43
CA ASP A 386 24.04 -35.69 -11.84
C ASP A 386 25.49 -35.28 -12.18
N HIS A 387 25.71 -34.65 -13.35
CA HIS A 387 27.04 -34.24 -13.83
C HIS A 387 27.15 -32.79 -14.32
N GLU A 388 26.07 -32.01 -14.26
CA GLU A 388 26.06 -30.65 -14.77
C GLU A 388 25.01 -29.81 -14.03
N ALA A 389 25.33 -28.55 -13.76
CA ALA A 389 24.36 -27.55 -13.34
C ALA A 389 24.30 -26.40 -14.33
N SER A 390 23.13 -25.75 -14.39
CA SER A 390 22.96 -24.55 -15.19
C SER A 390 22.20 -23.47 -14.41
N ILE A 391 22.66 -22.24 -14.59
CA ILE A 391 21.99 -21.02 -14.18
C ILE A 391 21.47 -20.36 -15.45
N LYS A 392 20.15 -20.28 -15.58
CA LYS A 392 19.50 -19.53 -16.65
C LYS A 392 18.98 -18.21 -16.08
N LEU A 393 19.38 -17.12 -16.73
CA LEU A 393 18.92 -15.77 -16.43
C LEU A 393 17.98 -15.32 -17.53
N PHE A 394 16.82 -14.82 -17.15
CA PHE A 394 15.83 -14.39 -18.13
C PHE A 394 14.98 -13.23 -17.63
N SER A 395 14.65 -12.35 -18.57
CA SER A 395 13.77 -11.20 -18.40
C SER A 395 13.18 -10.88 -19.77
N PRO A 396 12.00 -10.25 -19.87
CA PRO A 396 11.53 -9.69 -21.13
C PRO A 396 12.52 -8.71 -21.77
N HIS A 397 13.45 -8.15 -20.98
CA HIS A 397 14.36 -7.07 -21.37
C HIS A 397 15.86 -7.45 -21.30
N CYS A 398 16.19 -8.74 -21.14
CA CYS A 398 17.56 -9.25 -21.23
C CYS A 398 17.63 -10.43 -22.20
N SER A 399 18.76 -10.59 -22.91
CA SER A 399 19.04 -11.85 -23.58
C SER A 399 19.01 -12.98 -22.53
N SER A 400 18.41 -14.11 -22.88
CA SER A 400 18.42 -15.29 -22.01
C SER A 400 19.87 -15.78 -21.92
N GLU A 401 20.54 -15.52 -20.82
CA GLU A 401 21.91 -15.97 -20.59
C GLU A 401 21.88 -17.29 -19.81
N THR A 402 22.46 -18.34 -20.40
CA THR A 402 22.72 -19.59 -19.69
C THR A 402 24.19 -19.66 -19.31
N ILE A 403 24.46 -20.02 -18.05
CA ILE A 403 25.79 -20.29 -17.52
C ILE A 403 25.79 -21.73 -17.04
N THR A 404 26.67 -22.54 -17.61
CA THR A 404 26.82 -23.96 -17.25
C THR A 404 27.98 -24.15 -16.29
N ASN A 405 27.86 -25.14 -15.41
CA ASN A 405 28.87 -25.52 -14.44
C ASN A 405 28.97 -27.05 -14.41
N THR A 406 30.19 -27.56 -14.26
CA THR A 406 30.48 -29.01 -14.19
C THR A 406 30.15 -29.62 -12.84
N LYS A 407 29.76 -28.79 -11.85
CA LYS A 407 29.33 -29.22 -10.52
C LYS A 407 27.98 -28.62 -10.16
N ASN A 408 27.25 -29.33 -9.30
CA ASN A 408 26.00 -28.85 -8.71
C ASN A 408 26.21 -27.56 -7.91
N ILE A 409 25.23 -26.67 -8.00
CA ILE A 409 25.24 -25.40 -7.24
C ILE A 409 24.51 -25.65 -5.92
N GLN A 410 25.27 -25.76 -4.84
CA GLN A 410 24.80 -26.09 -3.50
C GLN A 410 25.06 -24.99 -2.46
N SER A 411 25.73 -23.91 -2.85
CA SER A 411 26.02 -22.78 -1.97
C SER A 411 25.96 -21.44 -2.68
N ALA A 412 25.77 -20.36 -1.92
CA ALA A 412 25.82 -19.00 -2.47
C ALA A 412 27.18 -18.72 -3.11
N ARG A 413 28.26 -19.22 -2.50
CA ARG A 413 29.62 -19.08 -3.01
C ARG A 413 29.78 -19.70 -4.40
N GLU A 414 29.31 -20.92 -4.60
CA GLU A 414 29.39 -21.61 -5.91
C GLU A 414 28.54 -20.91 -6.98
N PHE A 415 27.34 -20.45 -6.61
CA PHE A 415 26.49 -19.68 -7.50
C PHE A 415 27.20 -18.41 -7.98
N LEU A 416 27.74 -17.63 -7.05
CA LEU A 416 28.43 -16.38 -7.35
C LEU A 416 29.75 -16.62 -8.11
N ALA A 417 30.50 -17.66 -7.76
CA ALA A 417 31.70 -18.07 -8.49
C ALA A 417 31.37 -18.37 -9.96
N SER A 418 30.27 -19.07 -10.22
CA SER A 418 29.81 -19.37 -11.58
C SER A 418 29.54 -18.09 -12.38
N LEU A 419 28.90 -17.09 -11.76
CA LEU A 419 28.63 -15.81 -12.41
C LEU A 419 29.91 -15.03 -12.71
N ILE A 420 30.84 -14.94 -11.74
CA ILE A 420 32.11 -14.21 -11.90
C ILE A 420 32.99 -14.88 -12.98
N LEU A 421 33.15 -16.20 -12.91
CA LEU A 421 34.00 -16.97 -13.84
C LEU A 421 33.44 -16.99 -15.26
N SER A 422 32.12 -16.80 -15.44
CA SER A 422 31.51 -16.70 -16.78
C SER A 422 32.03 -15.52 -17.60
N LYS A 423 32.56 -14.47 -16.95
CA LYS A 423 32.97 -13.18 -17.55
C LYS A 423 31.86 -12.45 -18.32
N LYS A 424 30.59 -12.90 -18.22
CA LYS A 424 29.45 -12.29 -18.91
C LYS A 424 29.00 -10.95 -18.32
N PHE A 425 29.44 -10.61 -17.10
CA PHE A 425 29.04 -9.41 -16.38
C PHE A 425 30.25 -8.52 -16.04
N PRO A 426 30.93 -7.92 -17.04
CA PRO A 426 32.16 -7.13 -16.82
C PRO A 426 31.94 -5.90 -15.93
N ASN A 427 30.71 -5.36 -15.89
CA ASN A 427 30.34 -4.22 -15.05
C ASN A 427 29.88 -4.63 -13.64
N GLY A 428 29.95 -5.91 -13.30
CA GLY A 428 29.40 -6.51 -12.08
C GLY A 428 27.89 -6.74 -12.14
N PHE A 429 27.36 -7.36 -11.08
CA PHE A 429 25.96 -7.70 -10.90
C PHE A 429 25.55 -7.53 -9.43
N ALA A 430 24.25 -7.51 -9.12
CA ALA A 430 23.75 -7.55 -7.75
C ALA A 430 22.74 -8.68 -7.58
N LEU A 431 22.96 -9.55 -6.60
CA LEU A 431 21.97 -10.56 -6.20
C LEU A 431 21.05 -9.95 -5.14
N ILE A 432 19.75 -9.90 -5.40
CA ILE A 432 18.78 -9.23 -4.54
C ILE A 432 17.63 -10.18 -4.25
N GLY A 433 17.31 -10.39 -2.97
CA GLY A 433 16.11 -11.12 -2.58
C GLY A 433 14.84 -10.43 -3.06
N LYS A 434 13.77 -11.18 -3.32
CA LYS A 434 12.43 -10.59 -3.39
C LYS A 434 12.04 -10.07 -2.00
N ALA A 435 10.94 -9.31 -1.89
CA ALA A 435 10.61 -8.57 -0.68
C ALA A 435 10.73 -9.35 0.65
N GLY A 436 10.26 -10.60 0.71
CA GLY A 436 10.43 -11.47 1.89
C GLY A 436 11.90 -11.83 2.18
N PRO A 437 12.59 -12.55 1.28
CA PRO A 437 14.00 -12.90 1.46
C PRO A 437 14.92 -11.70 1.69
N PHE A 438 14.73 -10.60 0.97
CA PHE A 438 15.50 -9.36 1.17
C PHE A 438 15.32 -8.81 2.58
N MET A 439 14.06 -8.75 3.05
CA MET A 439 13.77 -8.31 4.40
C MET A 439 14.38 -9.25 5.45
N ALA A 440 14.38 -10.56 5.21
CA ALA A 440 15.02 -11.53 6.12
C ALA A 440 16.55 -11.30 6.24
N GLU A 441 17.25 -11.08 5.12
CA GLU A 441 18.70 -10.79 5.11
C GLU A 441 19.05 -9.48 5.83
N MET A 442 18.25 -8.42 5.59
CA MET A 442 18.45 -7.08 6.15
C MET A 442 18.25 -7.01 7.66
N ARG A 443 17.41 -7.90 8.19
CA ARG A 443 16.93 -7.83 9.57
C ARG A 443 17.59 -8.88 10.48
N ARG A 444 18.58 -9.60 9.95
CA ARG A 444 19.36 -10.64 10.61
C ARG A 444 20.49 -10.03 11.43
N VAL A 445 20.64 -10.46 12.69
CA VAL A 445 21.77 -10.10 13.57
C VAL A 445 23.12 -10.42 12.90
N PRO A 446 24.13 -9.52 12.96
CA PRO A 446 24.21 -8.30 13.79
C PRO A 446 23.61 -7.03 13.15
N ARG A 447 22.70 -7.16 12.17
CA ARG A 447 22.00 -6.02 11.56
C ARG A 447 20.53 -5.98 11.98
N VAL A 448 19.93 -4.82 11.80
CA VAL A 448 18.48 -4.65 11.88
C VAL A 448 17.98 -3.79 10.73
N LEU A 449 16.80 -4.16 10.21
CA LEU A 449 16.07 -3.31 9.27
C LEU A 449 15.15 -2.39 10.06
N ALA A 450 15.15 -1.11 9.73
CA ALA A 450 14.16 -0.16 10.19
C ALA A 450 13.12 0.07 9.09
N VAL A 451 11.86 0.10 9.52
CA VAL A 451 10.72 0.46 8.68
C VAL A 451 9.77 1.36 9.48
N PRO A 452 8.90 2.13 8.82
CA PRO A 452 7.77 2.79 9.45
C PRO A 452 6.87 1.79 10.19
N GLU A 453 6.09 2.26 11.16
CA GLU A 453 5.18 1.43 11.98
C GLU A 453 4.27 0.54 11.12
N GLU A 454 3.55 1.12 10.16
CA GLU A 454 2.73 0.41 9.17
C GLU A 454 3.52 0.02 7.90
N GLY A 455 4.85 0.10 7.93
CA GLY A 455 5.74 -0.20 6.81
C GLY A 455 5.88 -1.70 6.55
N SER A 456 6.04 -2.07 5.28
CA SER A 456 6.22 -3.46 4.80
C SER A 456 5.13 -4.46 5.25
N LYS A 457 4.17 -4.69 4.36
CA LYS A 457 3.20 -5.80 4.46
C LYS A 457 3.85 -7.20 4.54
N TYR A 458 5.16 -7.31 4.30
CA TYR A 458 5.90 -8.57 4.31
C TYR A 458 6.45 -8.94 5.70
N ALA A 459 6.45 -8.02 6.67
CA ALA A 459 6.96 -8.31 8.02
C ALA A 459 6.32 -9.56 8.67
N PRO A 460 4.97 -9.73 8.65
CA PRO A 460 4.34 -10.94 9.18
C PRO A 460 4.79 -12.20 8.44
N MET A 461 4.94 -12.13 7.12
CA MET A 461 5.37 -13.25 6.30
C MET A 461 6.81 -13.69 6.65
N VAL A 462 7.71 -12.74 6.92
CA VAL A 462 9.09 -13.06 7.31
C VAL A 462 9.12 -13.74 8.67
N ASP A 463 8.32 -13.29 9.64
CA ASP A 463 8.24 -13.95 10.94
C ASP A 463 7.77 -15.41 10.83
N TYR A 464 6.68 -15.64 10.08
CA TYR A 464 6.22 -17.01 9.80
C TYR A 464 7.28 -17.82 9.06
N PHE A 465 7.97 -17.22 8.10
CA PHE A 465 9.02 -17.88 7.33
C PHE A 465 10.18 -18.35 8.21
N LEU A 466 10.64 -17.51 9.15
CA LEU A 466 11.68 -17.88 10.10
C LEU A 466 11.21 -18.99 11.06
N GLY A 467 9.97 -18.89 11.55
CA GLY A 467 9.37 -19.92 12.40
C GLY A 467 9.23 -21.27 11.69
N GLU A 468 8.80 -21.28 10.43
CA GLU A 468 8.70 -22.51 9.64
C GLU A 468 10.07 -23.06 9.23
N LEU A 469 11.07 -22.20 8.93
CA LEU A 469 12.44 -22.66 8.71
C LEU A 469 13.02 -23.33 9.95
N LYS A 470 12.74 -22.80 11.15
CA LYS A 470 13.26 -23.33 12.42
C LYS A 470 12.81 -24.77 12.69
N LYS A 471 11.64 -25.18 12.17
CA LYS A 471 11.15 -26.57 12.23
C LYS A 471 12.09 -27.54 11.51
N GLU A 472 12.61 -27.13 10.36
CA GLU A 472 13.37 -28.01 9.48
C GLU A 472 14.90 -27.82 9.64
N ILE A 473 15.33 -26.65 10.10
CA ILE A 473 16.73 -26.25 10.17
C ILE A 473 17.05 -25.75 11.58
N LYS A 474 17.95 -26.47 12.28
CA LYS A 474 18.28 -26.18 13.69
C LYS A 474 18.87 -24.78 13.90
N VAL A 475 19.66 -24.28 12.94
CA VAL A 475 20.33 -22.98 13.03
C VAL A 475 19.60 -22.00 12.13
N VAL A 476 18.65 -21.26 12.70
CA VAL A 476 18.03 -20.07 12.08
C VAL A 476 18.45 -18.88 12.93
N PRO A 477 18.99 -17.81 12.33
CA PRO A 477 19.56 -16.69 13.06
C PRO A 477 18.47 -15.84 13.72
N GLU A 478 18.85 -15.12 14.78
CA GLU A 478 17.98 -14.12 15.37
C GLU A 478 17.65 -13.00 14.39
N SER A 479 16.46 -12.44 14.57
CA SER A 479 15.86 -11.51 13.62
C SER A 479 15.07 -10.43 14.35
N HIS A 480 15.45 -9.18 14.09
CA HIS A 480 14.89 -8.00 14.73
C HIS A 480 14.31 -7.06 13.66
N LEU A 481 13.35 -6.22 14.01
CA LEU A 481 12.84 -5.18 13.13
C LEU A 481 12.61 -3.92 13.96
N LEU A 482 13.15 -2.78 13.53
CA LEU A 482 12.82 -1.49 14.12
C LEU A 482 11.59 -0.92 13.44
N ARG A 483 10.62 -0.46 14.25
CA ARG A 483 9.44 0.26 13.81
C ARG A 483 9.54 1.72 14.22
N VAL A 484 9.45 2.62 13.25
CA VAL A 484 9.42 4.05 13.50
C VAL A 484 7.97 4.54 13.46
N SER A 485 7.46 4.98 14.61
CA SER A 485 6.13 5.56 14.73
C SER A 485 6.23 7.09 14.72
N LEU A 486 5.70 7.70 13.66
CA LEU A 486 5.69 9.16 13.51
C LEU A 486 4.53 9.83 14.26
N ASN A 487 3.46 9.10 14.55
CA ASN A 487 2.27 9.60 15.25
C ASN A 487 1.75 10.93 14.67
N LEU A 488 1.69 11.04 13.33
CA LEU A 488 1.38 12.29 12.62
C LEU A 488 0.09 12.94 13.13
N LEU A 489 -0.99 12.17 13.17
CA LEU A 489 -2.33 12.66 13.45
C LEU A 489 -2.45 13.09 14.91
N ASP A 490 -1.79 12.38 15.84
CA ASP A 490 -1.74 12.74 17.27
C ASP A 490 -0.94 14.02 17.51
N ASN A 491 0.05 14.28 16.66
CA ASN A 491 0.89 15.46 16.73
C ASN A 491 0.36 16.64 15.93
N LEU A 492 -0.75 16.51 15.17
CA LEU A 492 -1.28 17.60 14.34
C LEU A 492 -1.51 18.91 15.11
N LYS A 493 -1.82 18.85 16.40
CA LYS A 493 -1.83 20.01 17.30
C LYS A 493 -0.62 20.94 17.22
N LEU A 494 0.57 20.40 16.92
CA LEU A 494 1.81 21.17 16.80
C LEU A 494 1.96 21.93 15.47
N LEU A 495 0.99 21.79 14.56
CA LEU A 495 1.02 22.41 13.24
C LEU A 495 0.53 23.88 13.26
N GLY A 496 -0.14 24.31 14.33
CA GLY A 496 -0.66 25.67 14.55
C GLY A 496 -2.19 25.79 14.41
N ASP A 497 -2.70 27.03 14.43
CA ASP A 497 -4.12 27.31 14.68
C ASP A 497 -4.98 27.54 13.42
N PHE A 498 -4.54 27.08 12.25
CA PHE A 498 -5.35 27.24 11.03
C PHE A 498 -6.40 26.12 10.88
N VAL A 499 -7.32 26.28 9.93
CA VAL A 499 -8.41 25.33 9.71
C VAL A 499 -8.18 24.53 8.44
N PHE A 500 -8.31 23.21 8.55
CA PHE A 500 -8.36 22.29 7.43
C PHE A 500 -9.77 22.10 6.91
N ARG A 501 -9.93 22.11 5.59
CA ARG A 501 -11.11 21.60 4.91
C ARG A 501 -10.95 20.10 4.69
N LEU A 502 -11.83 19.31 5.31
CA LEU A 502 -11.79 17.85 5.20
C LEU A 502 -12.28 17.36 3.83
N PRO A 503 -11.73 16.27 3.27
CA PRO A 503 -12.32 15.54 2.14
C PRO A 503 -13.60 14.79 2.55
N LYS A 504 -14.47 14.45 1.59
CA LYS A 504 -15.83 13.94 1.87
C LYS A 504 -15.83 12.67 2.72
N PHE A 505 -14.89 11.75 2.49
CA PHE A 505 -14.76 10.50 3.26
C PHE A 505 -14.42 10.73 4.75
N LEU A 506 -13.84 11.88 5.11
CA LEU A 506 -13.64 12.27 6.51
C LEU A 506 -14.83 13.07 7.06
N ARG A 507 -15.36 14.02 6.27
CA ARG A 507 -16.50 14.88 6.68
C ARG A 507 -17.68 14.09 7.23
N LEU A 508 -17.93 12.91 6.66
CA LEU A 508 -19.02 12.04 7.05
C LEU A 508 -18.95 11.63 8.53
N TYR A 509 -17.76 11.31 9.04
CA TYR A 509 -17.59 10.73 10.38
C TYR A 509 -17.12 11.73 11.43
N PHE A 510 -16.47 12.82 11.00
CA PHE A 510 -16.20 13.98 11.86
C PHE A 510 -17.39 14.94 11.95
N GLU A 511 -18.42 14.75 11.11
CA GLU A 511 -19.63 15.60 11.06
C GLU A 511 -19.32 17.09 10.84
N LYS A 512 -18.18 17.36 10.18
CA LYS A 512 -17.62 18.68 9.99
C LYS A 512 -17.03 18.82 8.60
N THR A 513 -17.24 19.97 7.97
CA THR A 513 -16.57 20.33 6.72
C THR A 513 -15.15 20.84 6.95
N GLU A 514 -14.92 21.41 8.12
CA GLU A 514 -13.75 22.16 8.54
C GLU A 514 -13.35 21.75 9.97
N ILE A 515 -12.04 21.61 10.25
CA ILE A 515 -11.54 21.18 11.56
C ILE A 515 -10.15 21.79 11.83
N THR A 516 -9.84 22.12 13.07
CA THR A 516 -8.50 22.56 13.47
C THR A 516 -7.57 21.36 13.67
N PRO A 517 -6.24 21.53 13.52
CA PRO A 517 -5.27 20.47 13.80
C PRO A 517 -5.35 19.93 15.23
N GLU A 518 -5.55 20.83 16.22
CA GLU A 518 -5.76 20.46 17.63
C GLU A 518 -6.97 19.54 17.79
N GLU A 519 -8.14 19.97 17.30
CA GLU A 519 -9.38 19.19 17.42
C GLU A 519 -9.25 17.82 16.72
N PHE A 520 -8.66 17.80 15.52
CA PHE A 520 -8.44 16.56 14.79
C PHE A 520 -7.59 15.58 15.61
N SER A 521 -6.49 16.06 16.18
CA SER A 521 -5.55 15.24 16.96
C SER A 521 -6.20 14.59 18.18
N GLN A 522 -7.17 15.27 18.80
CA GLN A 522 -7.87 14.78 19.99
C GLN A 522 -8.93 13.73 19.68
N VAL A 523 -9.58 13.80 18.51
CA VAL A 523 -10.81 13.01 18.25
C VAL A 523 -10.65 11.88 17.23
N TRP A 524 -9.60 11.88 16.41
CA TRP A 524 -9.48 10.92 15.29
C TRP A 524 -9.42 9.46 15.76
N ARG A 525 -8.69 9.14 16.84
CA ARG A 525 -8.57 7.75 17.35
C ARG A 525 -9.92 7.20 17.78
N ARG A 526 -10.64 7.95 18.60
CA ARG A 526 -11.99 7.60 19.05
C ARG A 526 -12.92 7.36 17.85
N LYS A 527 -12.85 8.23 16.83
CA LYS A 527 -13.65 8.04 15.61
C LYS A 527 -13.25 6.78 14.83
N VAL A 528 -11.97 6.46 14.72
CA VAL A 528 -11.53 5.19 14.10
C VAL A 528 -12.04 3.99 14.90
N GLU A 529 -11.92 4.00 16.23
CA GLU A 529 -12.40 2.93 17.11
C GLU A 529 -13.93 2.72 17.00
N GLU A 530 -14.71 3.81 16.93
CA GLU A 530 -16.16 3.77 16.67
C GLU A 530 -16.46 3.03 15.35
N ILE A 531 -15.72 3.32 14.29
CA ILE A 531 -15.91 2.70 12.96
C ILE A 531 -15.42 1.25 12.93
N GLU A 532 -14.29 0.94 13.56
CA GLU A 532 -13.79 -0.43 13.69
C GLU A 532 -14.81 -1.34 14.37
N LYS A 533 -15.43 -0.84 15.45
CA LYS A 533 -16.48 -1.57 16.18
C LYS A 533 -17.64 -1.91 15.24
N ILE A 534 -18.07 -0.95 14.42
CA ILE A 534 -19.15 -1.16 13.45
C ILE A 534 -18.75 -2.18 12.39
N ILE A 535 -17.53 -2.08 11.84
CA ILE A 535 -16.99 -3.02 10.84
C ILE A 535 -16.98 -4.45 11.40
N GLU A 536 -16.52 -4.65 12.65
CA GLU A 536 -16.48 -5.99 13.26
C GLU A 536 -17.89 -6.55 13.56
N ILE A 537 -18.83 -5.70 13.97
CA ILE A 537 -20.23 -6.11 14.20
C ILE A 537 -20.89 -6.64 12.92
N ILE A 538 -20.70 -5.94 11.79
CA ILE A 538 -21.32 -6.29 10.50
C ILE A 538 -20.53 -7.35 9.71
N LYS A 539 -19.37 -7.76 10.20
CA LYS A 539 -18.54 -8.78 9.56
C LYS A 539 -19.24 -10.13 9.52
N GLY A 540 -19.19 -10.84 8.40
CA GLY A 540 -19.81 -12.17 8.29
C GLY A 540 -21.33 -12.14 8.05
N LEU A 541 -21.88 -10.99 7.65
CA LEU A 541 -23.26 -10.92 7.21
C LEU A 541 -23.43 -11.52 5.81
N GLU A 542 -24.54 -12.21 5.59
CA GLU A 542 -24.92 -12.74 4.27
C GLU A 542 -25.74 -11.73 3.46
N ALA A 543 -25.85 -11.91 2.14
CA ALA A 543 -26.57 -11.00 1.25
C ALA A 543 -28.00 -10.66 1.76
N GLY A 544 -28.75 -11.68 2.19
CA GLY A 544 -30.11 -11.51 2.69
C GLY A 544 -30.20 -10.77 4.03
N GLU A 545 -29.11 -10.72 4.79
CA GLU A 545 -29.05 -10.03 6.08
C GLU A 545 -28.85 -8.52 5.90
N TYR A 546 -28.26 -8.05 4.79
CA TYR A 546 -28.15 -6.60 4.51
C TYR A 546 -29.52 -5.92 4.37
N PHE A 547 -30.53 -6.60 3.83
CA PHE A 547 -31.89 -6.06 3.77
C PHE A 547 -32.52 -5.89 5.16
N ARG A 548 -32.13 -6.71 6.13
CA ARG A 548 -32.57 -6.59 7.52
C ARG A 548 -31.72 -5.55 8.27
N LEU A 549 -30.43 -5.47 7.96
CA LEU A 549 -29.56 -4.42 8.47
C LEU A 549 -30.08 -3.03 8.11
N ALA A 550 -30.59 -2.85 6.89
CA ALA A 550 -31.27 -1.62 6.47
C ALA A 550 -32.39 -1.21 7.43
N LYS A 551 -33.23 -2.19 7.81
CA LYS A 551 -34.32 -1.96 8.75
C LYS A 551 -33.82 -1.66 10.15
N VAL A 552 -32.78 -2.35 10.63
CA VAL A 552 -32.17 -2.08 11.93
C VAL A 552 -31.64 -0.65 11.99
N ILE A 553 -30.92 -0.18 10.96
CA ILE A 553 -30.45 1.20 10.85
C ILE A 553 -31.63 2.18 10.89
N LEU A 554 -32.67 1.96 10.08
CA LEU A 554 -33.85 2.83 10.03
C LEU A 554 -34.63 2.86 11.35
N TRP A 555 -34.75 1.72 12.03
CA TRP A 555 -35.40 1.62 13.33
C TRP A 555 -34.64 2.41 14.40
N GLU A 556 -33.32 2.31 14.46
CA GLU A 556 -32.53 3.09 15.42
C GLU A 556 -32.55 4.59 15.16
N LYS A 557 -32.76 4.97 13.90
CA LYS A 557 -33.00 6.36 13.51
C LYS A 557 -34.47 6.79 13.66
N GLY A 558 -35.35 5.93 14.18
CA GLY A 558 -36.74 6.25 14.49
C GLY A 558 -37.67 6.31 13.28
N PHE A 559 -37.31 5.72 12.14
CA PHE A 559 -38.12 5.80 10.91
C PHE A 559 -39.14 4.68 10.75
N ILE A 560 -38.89 3.50 11.32
CA ILE A 560 -39.72 2.29 11.16
C ILE A 560 -39.72 1.44 12.44
N GLU A 561 -40.66 0.49 12.52
CA GLU A 561 -40.67 -0.57 13.53
C GLU A 561 -40.08 -1.88 12.98
N LEU A 562 -39.54 -2.73 13.86
CA LEU A 562 -38.96 -4.02 13.51
C LEU A 562 -39.98 -5.16 13.60
N SER A 563 -39.89 -6.11 12.68
CA SER A 563 -40.59 -7.40 12.77
C SER A 563 -39.77 -8.45 13.52
N GLU A 564 -40.39 -9.56 13.93
CA GLU A 564 -39.73 -10.68 14.62
C GLU A 564 -38.47 -11.20 13.88
N ARG A 565 -38.52 -11.28 12.54
CA ARG A 565 -37.38 -11.72 11.71
C ARG A 565 -36.22 -10.73 11.71
N ASP A 566 -36.51 -9.46 11.96
CA ASP A 566 -35.50 -8.41 12.05
C ASP A 566 -34.82 -8.47 13.44
N TYR A 567 -35.56 -8.82 14.51
CA TYR A 567 -35.00 -9.09 15.84
C TYR A 567 -34.01 -10.27 15.85
N LYS A 568 -34.19 -11.27 14.97
CA LYS A 568 -33.20 -12.36 14.82
C LYS A 568 -31.82 -11.83 14.39
N LEU A 569 -31.78 -10.88 13.44
CA LEU A 569 -30.52 -10.24 13.05
C LEU A 569 -29.99 -9.37 14.20
N LEU A 570 -30.85 -8.57 14.83
CA LEU A 570 -30.44 -7.72 15.95
C LEU A 570 -29.80 -8.53 17.09
N ASN A 571 -30.36 -9.69 17.43
CA ASN A 571 -29.78 -10.60 18.42
C ASN A 571 -28.42 -11.17 17.97
N LYS A 572 -28.27 -11.52 16.68
CA LYS A 572 -26.98 -11.91 16.10
C LYS A 572 -25.94 -10.80 16.23
N LEU A 573 -26.33 -9.54 16.03
CA LEU A 573 -25.45 -8.38 16.21
C LEU A 573 -25.11 -8.17 17.70
N ARG A 574 -26.09 -8.27 18.60
CA ARG A 574 -25.88 -8.15 20.07
C ARG A 574 -24.89 -9.17 20.60
N ASN A 575 -24.94 -10.41 20.10
CA ASN A 575 -23.96 -11.45 20.44
C ASN A 575 -22.52 -11.11 20.01
N LYS A 576 -22.35 -10.16 19.09
CA LYS A 576 -21.04 -9.60 18.69
C LYS A 576 -20.70 -8.29 19.42
N GLY A 577 -21.44 -7.94 20.46
CA GLY A 577 -21.22 -6.73 21.25
C GLY A 577 -21.91 -5.46 20.72
N TYR A 578 -22.89 -5.60 19.82
CA TYR A 578 -23.71 -4.47 19.37
C TYR A 578 -24.57 -3.90 20.50
N ASN A 579 -24.45 -2.60 20.73
CA ASN A 579 -25.17 -1.82 21.75
C ASN A 579 -25.69 -0.48 21.19
N GLY A 580 -26.27 -0.51 19.99
CA GLY A 580 -26.89 0.68 19.38
C GLY A 580 -25.91 1.61 18.68
N GLU A 581 -24.84 1.05 18.09
CA GLU A 581 -23.81 1.82 17.38
C GLU A 581 -24.40 2.61 16.19
N PHE A 582 -25.46 2.11 15.53
CA PHE A 582 -26.07 2.83 14.40
C PHE A 582 -26.86 4.06 14.84
N LYS A 583 -27.39 4.10 16.07
CA LYS A 583 -28.04 5.27 16.65
C LYS A 583 -27.10 6.46 16.68
N ASN A 584 -25.85 6.24 17.08
CA ASN A 584 -24.84 7.30 17.22
C ASN A 584 -24.04 7.56 15.94
N LEU A 585 -23.95 6.60 15.02
CA LEU A 585 -23.29 6.81 13.74
C LEU A 585 -24.06 7.83 12.89
N TYR A 586 -23.39 8.87 12.42
CA TYR A 586 -23.97 9.81 11.48
C TYR A 586 -24.20 9.16 10.11
N PHE A 587 -25.42 9.30 9.59
CA PHE A 587 -25.77 8.94 8.22
C PHE A 587 -26.34 10.19 7.53
N PRO A 588 -25.96 10.48 6.27
CA PRO A 588 -26.55 11.59 5.54
C PRO A 588 -28.07 11.44 5.41
N GLU A 589 -28.81 12.54 5.48
CA GLU A 589 -30.26 12.52 5.32
C GLU A 589 -30.68 11.91 3.97
N SER A 590 -29.95 12.22 2.90
CA SER A 590 -30.15 11.64 1.56
C SER A 590 -30.01 10.10 1.58
N PHE A 591 -29.03 9.58 2.31
CA PHE A 591 -28.85 8.14 2.49
C PHE A 591 -30.04 7.51 3.24
N LEU A 592 -30.46 8.10 4.36
CA LEU A 592 -31.56 7.56 5.17
C LEU A 592 -32.89 7.61 4.40
N LYS A 593 -33.14 8.69 3.67
CA LYS A 593 -34.32 8.84 2.80
C LYS A 593 -34.37 7.75 1.73
N VAL A 594 -33.27 7.56 0.99
CA VAL A 594 -33.18 6.53 -0.05
C VAL A 594 -33.28 5.12 0.55
N LEU A 595 -32.61 4.87 1.66
CA LEU A 595 -32.68 3.57 2.35
C LEU A 595 -34.12 3.24 2.75
N LYS A 596 -34.85 4.22 3.30
CA LYS A 596 -36.27 4.08 3.67
C LYS A 596 -37.14 3.77 2.45
N ASP A 597 -37.03 4.56 1.38
CA ASP A 597 -37.80 4.36 0.15
C ASP A 597 -37.57 2.95 -0.42
N LEU A 598 -36.31 2.52 -0.52
CA LEU A 598 -35.97 1.20 -1.04
C LEU A 598 -36.54 0.06 -0.17
N VAL A 599 -36.49 0.19 1.16
CA VAL A 599 -37.05 -0.81 2.08
C VAL A 599 -38.57 -0.90 1.96
N GLU A 600 -39.26 0.24 1.92
CA GLU A 600 -40.72 0.30 1.84
C GLU A 600 -41.25 -0.19 0.49
N ARG A 601 -40.64 0.26 -0.62
CA ARG A 601 -41.00 -0.21 -1.96
C ARG A 601 -40.75 -1.69 -2.12
N ARG A 602 -39.60 -2.19 -1.64
CA ARG A 602 -39.29 -3.62 -1.67
C ARG A 602 -40.33 -4.44 -0.91
N ARG A 603 -40.80 -3.95 0.25
CA ARG A 603 -41.88 -4.60 1.01
C ARG A 603 -43.17 -4.66 0.19
N LYS A 604 -43.62 -3.52 -0.36
CA LYS A 604 -44.84 -3.44 -1.18
C LYS A 604 -44.81 -4.43 -2.35
N ILE A 605 -43.71 -4.47 -3.09
CA ILE A 605 -43.54 -5.39 -4.23
C ILE A 605 -43.56 -6.86 -3.79
N ILE A 606 -42.92 -7.20 -2.66
CA ILE A 606 -42.95 -8.57 -2.13
C ILE A 606 -44.36 -8.98 -1.72
N ASP A 607 -45.10 -8.08 -1.08
CA ASP A 607 -46.47 -8.36 -0.62
C ASP A 607 -47.42 -8.50 -1.82
N GLU A 608 -47.25 -7.69 -2.87
CA GLU A 608 -48.01 -7.79 -4.12
C GLU A 608 -47.72 -9.09 -4.89
N ILE A 609 -46.45 -9.51 -4.96
CA ILE A 609 -46.08 -10.81 -5.53
C ILE A 609 -46.75 -11.95 -4.74
N LYS A 610 -46.73 -11.88 -3.40
CA LYS A 610 -47.36 -12.90 -2.56
C LYS A 610 -48.88 -12.94 -2.71
N SER A 611 -49.55 -11.79 -2.85
CA SER A 611 -50.99 -11.74 -3.04
C SER A 611 -51.41 -12.32 -4.39
N LYS A 612 -50.61 -12.08 -5.45
CA LYS A 612 -50.88 -12.57 -6.82
C LYS A 612 -50.35 -13.98 -7.10
N LYS A 613 -49.45 -14.50 -6.26
CA LYS A 613 -48.85 -15.84 -6.39
C LYS A 613 -48.32 -16.12 -7.81
N GLU A 614 -48.86 -17.12 -8.50
CA GLU A 614 -48.45 -17.53 -9.84
C GLU A 614 -48.89 -16.53 -10.93
N GLU A 615 -49.89 -15.69 -10.65
CA GLU A 615 -50.37 -14.64 -11.56
C GLU A 615 -49.56 -13.34 -11.46
N ALA A 616 -48.52 -13.31 -10.62
CA ALA A 616 -47.70 -12.12 -10.43
C ALA A 616 -46.98 -11.73 -11.74
N PRO A 617 -47.20 -10.50 -12.27
CA PRO A 617 -46.54 -10.06 -13.49
C PRO A 617 -45.01 -10.04 -13.39
N SER A 618 -44.32 -10.36 -14.50
CA SER A 618 -42.85 -10.40 -14.57
C SER A 618 -42.18 -9.08 -14.17
N TYR A 619 -42.81 -7.93 -14.44
CA TYR A 619 -42.27 -6.62 -14.09
C TYR A 619 -42.08 -6.43 -12.57
N LEU A 620 -42.91 -7.07 -11.72
CA LEU A 620 -42.78 -6.99 -10.26
C LEU A 620 -41.50 -7.69 -9.79
N PHE A 621 -41.13 -8.81 -10.42
CA PHE A 621 -39.89 -9.52 -10.10
C PHE A 621 -38.66 -8.73 -10.56
N GLU A 622 -38.72 -8.08 -11.72
CA GLU A 622 -37.64 -7.21 -12.20
C GLU A 622 -37.49 -5.96 -11.34
N GLU A 623 -38.58 -5.32 -10.93
CA GLU A 623 -38.54 -4.20 -9.99
C GLU A 623 -37.95 -4.63 -8.65
N ARG A 624 -38.35 -5.80 -8.11
CA ARG A 624 -37.74 -6.35 -6.90
C ARG A 624 -36.24 -6.53 -7.03
N LYS A 625 -35.75 -7.10 -8.14
CA LYS A 625 -34.31 -7.29 -8.39
C LYS A 625 -33.57 -5.95 -8.43
N LEU A 626 -34.13 -4.93 -9.10
CA LEU A 626 -33.55 -3.59 -9.14
C LEU A 626 -33.47 -2.95 -7.75
N LEU A 627 -34.54 -3.08 -6.93
CA LEU A 627 -34.55 -2.56 -5.56
C LEU A 627 -33.53 -3.28 -4.66
N GLU A 628 -33.44 -4.61 -4.77
CA GLU A 628 -32.45 -5.42 -4.05
C GLU A 628 -31.02 -5.06 -4.49
N TYR A 629 -30.81 -4.81 -5.79
CA TYR A 629 -29.55 -4.33 -6.33
C TYR A 629 -29.17 -2.95 -5.77
N LYS A 630 -30.10 -1.98 -5.80
CA LYS A 630 -29.89 -0.64 -5.21
C LYS A 630 -29.51 -0.71 -3.74
N LEU A 631 -30.17 -1.56 -2.96
CA LEU A 631 -29.84 -1.77 -1.55
C LEU A 631 -28.43 -2.33 -1.37
N LEU A 632 -28.08 -3.40 -2.10
CA LEU A 632 -26.73 -3.99 -2.03
C LEU A 632 -25.65 -3.00 -2.49
N PHE A 633 -25.93 -2.20 -3.51
CA PHE A 633 -25.01 -1.17 -3.99
C PHE A 633 -24.81 -0.07 -2.94
N LEU A 634 -25.89 0.41 -2.32
CA LEU A 634 -25.83 1.39 -1.25
C LEU A 634 -25.00 0.88 -0.05
N PHE A 635 -25.16 -0.40 0.32
CA PHE A 635 -24.32 -1.03 1.34
C PHE A 635 -22.87 -1.19 0.91
N ALA A 636 -22.60 -1.58 -0.34
CA ALA A 636 -21.23 -1.64 -0.84
C ALA A 636 -20.52 -0.29 -0.66
N VAL A 637 -21.21 0.81 -0.97
CA VAL A 637 -20.68 2.17 -0.83
C VAL A 637 -20.48 2.55 0.63
N LEU A 638 -21.41 2.19 1.51
CA LEU A 638 -21.23 2.36 2.96
C LEU A 638 -20.01 1.59 3.48
N LEU A 639 -19.88 0.30 3.13
CA LEU A 639 -18.75 -0.53 3.53
C LEU A 639 -17.42 0.02 3.03
N ARG A 640 -17.38 0.47 1.76
CA ARG A 640 -16.22 1.17 1.21
C ARG A 640 -15.88 2.39 2.05
N SER A 641 -16.86 3.22 2.37
CA SER A 641 -16.65 4.46 3.14
C SER A 641 -16.10 4.18 4.54
N LEU A 642 -16.61 3.15 5.22
CA LEU A 642 -16.15 2.74 6.56
C LEU A 642 -14.70 2.24 6.51
N LEU A 643 -14.39 1.31 5.60
CA LEU A 643 -13.04 0.77 5.40
C LEU A 643 -12.05 1.88 4.99
N GLN A 644 -12.47 2.76 4.08
CA GLN A 644 -11.68 3.89 3.62
C GLN A 644 -11.33 4.82 4.78
N PHE A 645 -12.27 5.15 5.65
CA PHE A 645 -12.04 6.01 6.80
C PHE A 645 -11.04 5.38 7.78
N GLU A 646 -11.35 4.16 8.24
CA GLU A 646 -10.56 3.42 9.22
C GLU A 646 -9.12 3.21 8.78
N LYS A 647 -8.93 2.66 7.58
CA LYS A 647 -7.61 2.33 7.06
C LYS A 647 -6.79 3.55 6.70
N SER A 648 -7.40 4.56 6.09
CA SER A 648 -6.63 5.72 5.65
C SER A 648 -6.11 6.53 6.82
N LEU A 649 -6.87 6.69 7.91
CA LEU A 649 -6.38 7.43 9.08
C LEU A 649 -5.26 6.68 9.80
N LYS A 650 -5.39 5.36 10.00
CA LYS A 650 -4.29 4.54 10.53
C LYS A 650 -3.04 4.63 9.67
N TYR A 651 -3.20 4.51 8.36
CA TYR A 651 -2.10 4.60 7.42
C TYR A 651 -1.41 5.97 7.47
N LEU A 652 -2.19 7.04 7.36
CA LEU A 652 -1.72 8.43 7.41
C LEU A 652 -0.93 8.73 8.69
N ASN A 653 -1.35 8.18 9.83
CA ASN A 653 -0.67 8.41 11.11
C ASN A 653 0.80 8.02 11.10
N TYR A 654 1.18 7.05 10.27
CA TYR A 654 2.52 6.48 10.25
C TYR A 654 3.25 6.62 8.90
N ARG A 655 2.52 6.97 7.82
CA ARG A 655 3.05 7.04 6.45
C ARG A 655 2.77 8.40 5.74
N PRO A 656 3.01 9.56 6.37
CA PRO A 656 2.82 10.85 5.70
C PRO A 656 3.77 11.08 4.53
N TYR A 657 3.34 11.90 3.58
CA TYR A 657 4.23 12.44 2.55
C TYR A 657 5.06 13.60 3.08
N THR A 658 6.37 13.41 3.22
CA THR A 658 7.36 14.42 3.62
C THR A 658 7.22 15.66 2.76
N ILE A 659 7.09 15.52 1.44
CA ILE A 659 6.95 16.69 0.56
C ILE A 659 5.69 17.50 0.88
N ILE A 660 4.58 16.83 1.25
CA ILE A 660 3.33 17.50 1.63
C ILE A 660 3.50 18.21 2.97
N LEU A 661 4.14 17.58 3.95
CA LEU A 661 4.43 18.19 5.25
C LEU A 661 5.41 19.36 5.14
N TYR A 662 6.41 19.26 4.28
CA TYR A 662 7.40 20.32 4.06
C TYR A 662 6.73 21.56 3.48
N LEU A 663 5.81 21.39 2.51
CA LEU A 663 5.02 22.48 1.97
C LEU A 663 4.14 23.14 3.04
N LEU A 664 3.55 22.34 3.94
CA LEU A 664 2.71 22.81 5.04
C LEU A 664 3.51 23.57 6.10
N SER A 665 4.51 22.94 6.71
CA SER A 665 5.30 23.53 7.79
C SER A 665 6.60 22.74 8.01
N PRO A 666 7.76 23.31 7.64
CA PRO A 666 9.07 22.75 7.98
C PRO A 666 9.28 22.57 9.49
N ASN A 667 8.76 23.49 10.31
CA ASN A 667 8.86 23.38 11.78
C ASN A 667 8.07 22.20 12.33
N PHE A 668 6.92 21.89 11.74
CA PHE A 668 6.12 20.74 12.13
C PHE A 668 6.87 19.42 11.89
N ILE A 669 7.67 19.32 10.82
CA ILE A 669 8.54 18.16 10.59
C ILE A 669 9.53 17.97 11.76
N LYS A 670 10.13 19.05 12.25
CA LYS A 670 11.07 18.99 13.39
C LYS A 670 10.37 18.46 14.65
N GLU A 671 9.17 18.96 14.93
CA GLU A 671 8.37 18.50 16.05
C GLU A 671 7.95 17.03 15.91
N LEU A 672 7.56 16.58 14.71
CA LEU A 672 7.24 15.17 14.46
C LEU A 672 8.42 14.25 14.73
N ILE A 673 9.62 14.64 14.27
CA ILE A 673 10.84 13.86 14.50
C ILE A 673 11.12 13.75 16.01
N LYS A 674 10.97 14.86 16.75
CA LYS A 674 11.17 14.90 18.21
C LYS A 674 10.17 14.03 18.98
N ASN A 675 8.90 14.04 18.57
CA ASN A 675 7.82 13.29 19.22
C ASN A 675 7.64 11.86 18.66
N SER A 676 8.56 11.40 17.81
CA SER A 676 8.54 10.05 17.26
C SER A 676 8.94 8.99 18.28
N GLU A 677 8.35 7.82 18.12
CA GLU A 677 8.65 6.65 18.92
C GLU A 677 9.32 5.57 18.07
N VAL A 678 10.21 4.81 18.68
CA VAL A 678 10.85 3.66 18.04
C VAL A 678 10.49 2.43 18.85
N TYR A 679 10.07 1.37 18.17
CA TYR A 679 9.79 0.08 18.76
C TYR A 679 10.67 -0.98 18.12
N MET A 680 10.93 -2.05 18.86
CA MET A 680 11.60 -3.24 18.34
C MET A 680 10.63 -4.41 18.30
N GLU A 681 10.57 -5.08 17.15
CA GLU A 681 9.96 -6.41 17.01
C GLU A 681 11.06 -7.47 17.03
N LYS A 682 10.99 -8.40 17.98
CA LYS A 682 11.93 -9.53 18.13
C LYS A 682 11.19 -10.84 17.89
N VAL A 683 11.68 -11.65 16.96
CA VAL A 683 11.19 -13.03 16.77
C VAL A 683 11.88 -13.92 17.80
N VAL A 684 11.10 -14.60 18.64
CA VAL A 684 11.59 -15.54 19.65
C VAL A 684 11.06 -16.92 19.32
N PHE A 685 11.96 -17.88 19.12
CA PHE A 685 11.59 -19.27 18.87
C PHE A 685 11.18 -19.97 20.16
N LYS A 686 10.12 -20.76 20.09
CA LYS A 686 9.67 -21.64 21.18
C LYS A 686 10.66 -22.82 21.28
N ILE A 687 10.92 -23.27 22.51
CA ILE A 687 11.81 -24.40 22.82
C ILE A 687 11.12 -25.71 22.48
#